data_AF-V5SAQ0-F1
#
_entry.id   AF-V5SAQ0-F1
#
_cell.length_a   1.000
_cell.length_b   1.000
_cell.length_c   1.000
_cell.angle_alpha   90.00
_cell.angle_beta   90.00
_cell.angle_gamma   90.00
#
_symmetry.space_group_name_H-M   'P 1'
#
loop_
_entity.id
_entity.type
_entity.pdbx_description
1 polymer ?
#
loop_
_entity_poly.entity_id
_entity_poly.type
_entity_poly.pdbx_seq_one_letter_code
_entity_poly.pdbx_strand_id
1 'polypeptide(L)'
;MAFSLVRAPSLPAFERVFEKAPISAGLLPITWQDVTDKLNFGHARIPSGEHAKGVKRYAFYNNWDENAFLSLRSNIQHLDGILPEWLHLDGAHGGIRLDNARKQSTARLWLQKNSKEFEIIPVLNNYNVQTGLWEGETVTQLLASDMAVETLIGNIVNEIELRRYQGIAIDFKRIGDESVAQFLAFVKKLKQRLESIDKSLFVTLPAYERRFDVWTLADSADRLILLAYDQHWEQSAAGPLSAQGWFEAQLEHAFKRVDGSKFIVALGSYAMDWSHSSTPTARRISVSDAWEILGDSDAQFWFEGQSLNGMFSYVSPGNVSHSVWMLDGVTMHNQTASALAMEPFGLALWRLGTEEPTVWASFGKGRVPTSASANEIRMLPPNDAISYSGDGEVLTVVDRNSPGSRSIDYKAQHNLITSQRVQELPKSLTITRWGHNRDKLLALTFDDGPSSSYTPRILEILRDKGVKATFFVVGANAALESSILRDIYNDGHDIGNHTFTHPNLSSIGTTQLDLELNATQRVLEAKLGIGTRLFRPPFNKDAEPSTRDEARTLISAAALGYISIGLQIDPLDWERPGTKTIVERTVEYAEMQSGNIILLHDAGGDRGQTVEALPEIIDRLSEKGYRFVALHELLGMSRDEVMPRLNDATPYVTGINSVGLSAASTLNWAFSALFYVAIVLGVMRLAVIVVAACIQSRSAQRRKCLDWQPASIAIIVPAYNEADVITDCIASLLECVGNVSEIIVVDDGSTDDTYGVALNAYRQHPRVKVYRKPNGGKATALNFGIEIAKSDIIVAIDADTRLDSRAVSLLSRHFVDPKLGAVAGAVEVGNAKKLITRFQALEYVVSQNLDRRALEVANGIIVVPGAIGAWRRDAVLDVGGYEEDTLAEDADLTLKLQRAGWHILYEPAALARTEAPQTLGLFLRQRFRWMFGMLQVAFKHIGALRERGAHGVKYFALPNILLFQFLFALVSPIVDLLLLLSIGADVYHYIQNGMAAASPRTLAILSYWAIWHILEFAVAVVAYKLDGRRMPIALFPMLALQRFCYRQLIYYVAIKSVAAAIHGRLVGWDKLPRQGLGGESVERSVPHRLQLKKSP
;
A
#
# COMPACT_ATOMS: atom_id res chain seq x y z
N MET A 1 2.66 -8.02 -25.15
CA MET A 1 2.30 -7.94 -23.72
C MET A 1 1.04 -7.11 -23.48
N ALA A 2 1.01 -5.80 -23.75
CA ALA A 2 -0.17 -4.97 -23.45
C ALA A 2 -1.48 -5.50 -24.09
N PHE A 3 -1.44 -5.95 -25.35
CA PHE A 3 -2.62 -6.51 -26.03
C PHE A 3 -3.07 -7.90 -25.52
N SER A 4 -2.17 -8.71 -24.92
CA SER A 4 -2.50 -10.05 -24.41
C SER A 4 -2.91 -10.04 -22.92
N LEU A 5 -2.48 -9.04 -22.16
CA LEU A 5 -2.90 -8.81 -20.78
C LEU A 5 -4.33 -8.26 -20.69
N VAL A 6 -4.76 -7.51 -21.72
CA VAL A 6 -6.09 -6.86 -21.76
C VAL A 6 -7.19 -7.78 -22.31
N ARG A 7 -6.85 -8.85 -23.06
CA ARG A 7 -7.82 -9.88 -23.48
C ARG A 7 -7.78 -11.06 -22.50
N ALA A 8 -8.80 -11.15 -21.65
CA ALA A 8 -9.01 -12.31 -20.79
C ALA A 8 -9.09 -13.59 -21.64
N PRO A 9 -8.41 -14.68 -21.25
CA PRO A 9 -8.71 -15.98 -21.83
C PRO A 9 -10.15 -16.32 -21.42
N SER A 10 -11.00 -16.64 -22.39
CA SER A 10 -12.30 -17.23 -22.10
C SER A 10 -12.07 -18.65 -21.58
N LEU A 11 -11.87 -18.80 -20.27
CA LEU A 11 -12.09 -20.10 -19.66
C LEU A 11 -13.56 -20.44 -19.94
N PRO A 12 -13.87 -21.65 -20.45
CA PRO A 12 -15.26 -22.07 -20.60
C PRO A 12 -15.98 -21.89 -19.26
N ALA A 13 -17.17 -21.30 -19.26
CA ALA A 13 -17.97 -21.18 -18.05
C ALA A 13 -18.13 -22.57 -17.43
N PHE A 14 -17.80 -22.70 -16.14
CA PHE A 14 -17.98 -23.95 -15.42
C PHE A 14 -19.46 -24.10 -15.08
N GLU A 15 -20.21 -24.79 -15.94
CA GLU A 15 -21.59 -25.15 -15.68
C GLU A 15 -21.64 -26.50 -14.98
N ARG A 16 -21.61 -26.50 -13.64
CA ARG A 16 -22.13 -27.65 -12.90
C ARG A 16 -23.64 -27.47 -12.81
N VAL A 17 -24.38 -28.29 -13.56
CA VAL A 17 -25.83 -28.41 -13.36
C VAL A 17 -26.00 -29.08 -12.01
N PHE A 18 -26.24 -28.29 -10.97
CA PHE A 18 -26.76 -28.83 -9.73
C PHE A 18 -28.16 -29.34 -10.06
N GLU A 19 -28.33 -30.66 -10.19
CA GLU A 19 -29.65 -31.27 -10.23
C GLU A 19 -30.35 -30.90 -8.94
N LYS A 20 -31.19 -29.86 -8.97
CA LYS A 20 -32.15 -29.63 -7.91
C LYS A 20 -33.07 -30.84 -7.92
N ALA A 21 -33.08 -31.58 -6.81
CA ALA A 21 -34.05 -32.64 -6.67
C ALA A 21 -35.46 -32.01 -6.81
N PRO A 22 -36.34 -32.60 -7.65
CA PRO A 22 -37.59 -31.96 -8.02
C PRO A 22 -38.45 -31.72 -6.78
N ILE A 23 -38.78 -30.45 -6.53
CA ILE A 23 -39.75 -30.02 -5.54
C ILE A 23 -41.05 -29.80 -6.31
N SER A 24 -42.09 -30.59 -6.02
CA SER A 24 -43.35 -30.51 -6.75
C SER A 24 -44.44 -29.86 -5.91
N ALA A 25 -45.35 -29.13 -6.55
CA ALA A 25 -46.53 -28.58 -5.90
C ALA A 25 -47.42 -29.71 -5.33
N GLY A 26 -47.69 -29.65 -4.02
CA GLY A 26 -48.67 -30.51 -3.34
C GLY A 26 -49.94 -29.72 -3.04
N LEU A 27 -51.07 -30.13 -3.61
CA LEU A 27 -52.38 -29.64 -3.21
C LEU A 27 -52.79 -30.32 -1.89
N LEU A 28 -52.49 -29.70 -0.76
CA LEU A 28 -53.12 -30.07 0.50
C LEU A 28 -54.52 -29.42 0.57
N PRO A 29 -55.58 -30.16 0.92
CA PRO A 29 -56.88 -29.57 1.21
C PRO A 29 -56.76 -28.68 2.45
N ILE A 30 -56.85 -27.36 2.22
CA ILE A 30 -56.81 -26.32 3.24
C ILE A 30 -58.07 -26.43 4.10
N THR A 31 -57.97 -27.12 5.24
CA THR A 31 -58.98 -27.09 6.32
C THR A 31 -58.29 -26.72 7.61
N TRP A 32 -58.00 -25.43 7.76
CA TRP A 32 -57.54 -24.88 9.04
C TRP A 32 -58.77 -24.61 9.90
N GLN A 33 -58.70 -24.97 11.19
CA GLN A 33 -59.71 -24.53 12.16
C GLN A 33 -59.85 -23.01 12.05
N ASP A 34 -61.09 -22.52 11.99
CA ASP A 34 -61.42 -21.10 11.93
C ASP A 34 -60.50 -20.30 12.85
N VAL A 35 -59.85 -19.26 12.31
CA VAL A 35 -59.09 -18.30 13.12
C VAL A 35 -60.04 -17.81 14.22
N THR A 36 -59.74 -18.19 15.46
CA THR A 36 -60.66 -18.02 16.61
C THR A 36 -60.98 -16.55 16.87
N ASP A 37 -60.03 -15.68 16.54
CA ASP A 37 -60.10 -14.23 16.72
C ASP A 37 -60.33 -13.55 15.36
N LYS A 38 -61.60 -13.30 15.02
CA LYS A 38 -62.01 -12.69 13.73
C LYS A 38 -61.55 -11.23 13.63
N LEU A 39 -61.22 -10.81 12.41
CA LEU A 39 -60.82 -9.44 12.11
C LEU A 39 -61.96 -8.44 12.41
N ASN A 40 -61.71 -7.47 13.31
CA ASN A 40 -62.69 -6.42 13.63
C ASN A 40 -62.42 -5.13 12.82
N PHE A 41 -63.17 -4.93 11.74
CA PHE A 41 -63.06 -3.72 10.91
C PHE A 41 -63.47 -2.41 11.63
N GLY A 42 -64.10 -2.50 12.81
CA GLY A 42 -64.45 -1.36 13.65
C GLY A 42 -63.29 -0.80 14.48
N HIS A 43 -62.14 -1.49 14.59
CA HIS A 43 -60.98 -0.97 15.32
C HIS A 43 -60.38 0.26 14.63
N ALA A 44 -60.14 1.32 15.42
CA ALA A 44 -59.46 2.52 14.97
C ALA A 44 -57.94 2.26 14.92
N ARG A 45 -57.42 1.93 13.74
CA ARG A 45 -55.98 1.70 13.47
C ARG A 45 -55.26 2.96 12.96
N ILE A 46 -55.76 4.14 13.35
CA ILE A 46 -55.27 5.42 12.88
C ILE A 46 -54.44 6.05 14.01
N PRO A 47 -53.11 6.02 13.91
CA PRO A 47 -52.24 6.56 14.95
C PRO A 47 -52.25 8.11 14.95
N SER A 48 -52.05 8.72 16.11
CA SER A 48 -51.93 10.17 16.26
C SER A 48 -50.62 10.67 15.61
N GLY A 49 -50.75 11.52 14.57
CA GLY A 49 -49.68 11.73 13.57
C GLY A 49 -48.35 12.31 14.08
N GLU A 50 -48.33 13.06 15.18
CA GLU A 50 -47.08 13.56 15.79
C GLU A 50 -46.47 12.58 16.79
N HIS A 51 -47.29 11.98 17.66
CA HIS A 51 -46.83 11.02 18.66
C HIS A 51 -46.25 9.75 18.00
N ALA A 52 -46.95 9.21 17.00
CA ALA A 52 -46.56 7.99 16.31
C ALA A 52 -45.19 8.05 15.60
N LYS A 53 -44.77 9.24 15.18
CA LYS A 53 -43.45 9.50 14.60
C LYS A 53 -42.34 9.55 15.64
N GLY A 54 -42.67 9.89 16.89
CA GLY A 54 -41.75 9.96 18.02
C GLY A 54 -41.57 8.64 18.79
N VAL A 55 -42.39 7.62 18.51
CA VAL A 55 -42.27 6.28 19.12
C VAL A 55 -40.93 5.65 18.74
N LYS A 56 -40.18 5.13 19.72
CA LYS A 56 -38.84 4.56 19.49
C LYS A 56 -38.89 3.27 18.66
N ARG A 57 -37.80 2.98 17.94
CA ARG A 57 -37.62 1.75 17.15
C ARG A 57 -36.44 0.95 17.66
N TYR A 58 -36.71 -0.25 18.15
CA TYR A 58 -35.73 -1.23 18.58
C TYR A 58 -35.68 -2.40 17.61
N ALA A 59 -34.63 -3.18 17.65
CA ALA A 59 -34.59 -4.48 16.98
C ALA A 59 -33.73 -5.48 17.76
N PHE A 60 -34.16 -6.73 17.77
CA PHE A 60 -33.38 -7.82 18.36
C PHE A 60 -32.18 -8.15 17.48
N TYR A 61 -31.04 -8.46 18.12
CA TYR A 61 -29.76 -8.69 17.46
C TYR A 61 -29.07 -9.93 18.04
N ASN A 62 -28.76 -10.91 17.19
CA ASN A 62 -28.26 -12.21 17.62
C ASN A 62 -26.94 -12.51 16.89
N ASN A 63 -25.87 -12.89 17.60
CA ASN A 63 -24.56 -13.10 16.93
C ASN A 63 -24.50 -14.37 16.08
N TRP A 64 -25.41 -15.31 16.34
CA TRP A 64 -25.51 -16.57 15.61
C TRP A 64 -26.23 -16.42 14.26
N ASP A 65 -26.92 -15.29 14.04
CA ASP A 65 -27.46 -14.97 12.72
C ASP A 65 -26.41 -14.18 11.93
N GLU A 66 -25.93 -14.77 10.84
CA GLU A 66 -24.88 -14.18 10.00
C GLU A 66 -25.36 -12.88 9.33
N ASN A 67 -26.66 -12.72 9.11
CA ASN A 67 -27.27 -11.56 8.48
C ASN A 67 -27.59 -10.43 9.46
N ALA A 68 -27.61 -10.69 10.77
CA ALA A 68 -28.00 -9.68 11.76
C ALA A 68 -27.09 -8.44 11.75
N PHE A 69 -25.77 -8.63 11.59
CA PHE A 69 -24.84 -7.49 11.52
C PHE A 69 -24.97 -6.70 10.21
N LEU A 70 -25.30 -7.38 9.12
CA LEU A 70 -25.57 -6.72 7.84
C LEU A 70 -26.83 -5.87 7.90
N SER A 71 -27.93 -6.46 8.35
CA SER A 71 -29.20 -5.76 8.52
C SER A 71 -29.02 -4.55 9.45
N LEU A 72 -28.28 -4.70 10.55
CA LEU A 72 -27.94 -3.58 11.43
C LEU A 72 -27.22 -2.45 10.69
N ARG A 73 -26.20 -2.77 9.89
CA ARG A 73 -25.41 -1.77 9.15
C ARG A 73 -26.26 -1.02 8.11
N SER A 74 -27.10 -1.74 7.38
CA SER A 74 -27.94 -1.17 6.32
C SER A 74 -29.11 -0.35 6.89
N ASN A 75 -29.62 -0.74 8.06
CA ASN A 75 -30.88 -0.19 8.60
C ASN A 75 -30.71 0.59 9.90
N ILE A 76 -29.50 0.91 10.35
CA ILE A 76 -29.26 1.66 11.60
C ILE A 76 -30.01 2.99 11.64
N GLN A 77 -30.16 3.67 10.50
CA GLN A 77 -30.91 4.93 10.37
C GLN A 77 -32.40 4.81 10.69
N HIS A 78 -32.94 3.58 10.64
CA HIS A 78 -34.33 3.27 10.94
C HIS A 78 -34.55 2.88 12.40
N LEU A 79 -33.50 2.89 13.24
CA LEU A 79 -33.53 2.41 14.61
C LEU A 79 -33.05 3.48 15.61
N ASP A 80 -33.54 3.39 16.84
CA ASP A 80 -33.09 4.14 18.01
C ASP A 80 -32.17 3.30 18.90
N GLY A 81 -32.32 1.96 18.87
CA GLY A 81 -31.46 1.05 19.61
C GLY A 81 -31.61 -0.41 19.21
N ILE A 82 -30.81 -1.27 19.83
CA ILE A 82 -30.87 -2.73 19.68
C ILE A 82 -31.05 -3.43 21.02
N LEU A 83 -31.68 -4.61 20.94
CA LEU A 83 -31.90 -5.56 22.03
C LEU A 83 -31.04 -6.81 21.77
N PRO A 84 -29.72 -6.79 22.01
CA PRO A 84 -28.87 -7.90 21.64
C PRO A 84 -28.93 -9.05 22.65
N GLU A 85 -29.14 -10.27 22.16
CA GLU A 85 -29.05 -11.50 22.97
C GLU A 85 -27.58 -11.91 23.16
N TRP A 86 -26.85 -11.15 23.97
CA TRP A 86 -25.43 -11.37 24.23
C TRP A 86 -25.13 -12.04 25.57
N LEU A 87 -26.11 -12.05 26.48
CA LEU A 87 -25.93 -12.47 27.86
C LEU A 87 -26.81 -13.70 28.14
N HIS A 88 -26.19 -14.75 28.65
CA HIS A 88 -26.87 -15.96 29.09
C HIS A 88 -26.57 -16.22 30.57
N LEU A 89 -27.52 -16.78 31.30
CA LEU A 89 -27.23 -17.31 32.64
C LEU A 89 -26.19 -18.43 32.58
N ASP A 90 -25.28 -18.41 33.54
CA ASP A 90 -24.27 -19.45 33.74
C ASP A 90 -24.56 -20.19 35.05
N GLY A 91 -25.48 -21.16 34.97
CA GLY A 91 -25.94 -21.95 36.11
C GLY A 91 -26.77 -21.18 37.14
N ALA A 92 -27.09 -21.85 38.25
CA ALA A 92 -28.01 -21.34 39.28
C ALA A 92 -27.37 -20.36 40.28
N HIS A 93 -26.06 -20.13 40.20
CA HIS A 93 -25.30 -19.31 41.15
C HIS A 93 -25.27 -17.81 40.82
N GLY A 94 -25.94 -17.39 39.73
CA GLY A 94 -25.98 -15.99 39.29
C GLY A 94 -24.82 -15.56 38.39
N GLY A 95 -24.12 -16.51 37.76
CA GLY A 95 -23.10 -16.21 36.75
C GLY A 95 -23.71 -15.74 35.42
N ILE A 96 -22.92 -15.01 34.62
CA ILE A 96 -23.30 -14.56 33.28
C ILE A 96 -22.23 -15.06 32.29
N ARG A 97 -22.67 -15.74 31.23
CA ARG A 97 -21.85 -16.18 30.10
C ARG A 97 -22.16 -15.31 28.88
N LEU A 98 -21.11 -14.93 28.15
CA LEU A 98 -21.25 -14.23 26.87
C LEU A 98 -21.52 -15.23 25.75
N ASP A 99 -22.41 -14.86 24.83
CA ASP A 99 -22.69 -15.65 23.61
C ASP A 99 -21.44 -15.76 22.70
N ASN A 100 -20.92 -14.63 22.23
CA ASN A 100 -19.68 -14.58 21.46
C ASN A 100 -18.92 -13.25 21.69
N ALA A 101 -17.87 -13.29 22.51
CA ALA A 101 -17.13 -12.10 22.94
C ALA A 101 -16.51 -11.32 21.77
N ARG A 102 -16.07 -12.00 20.70
CA ARG A 102 -15.47 -11.37 19.51
C ARG A 102 -16.53 -10.64 18.70
N LYS A 103 -17.62 -11.32 18.32
CA LYS A 103 -18.72 -10.72 17.52
C LYS A 103 -19.39 -9.56 18.28
N GLN A 104 -19.64 -9.72 19.58
CA GLN A 104 -20.14 -8.66 20.45
C GLN A 104 -19.23 -7.43 20.46
N SER A 105 -17.91 -7.64 20.61
CA SER A 105 -16.94 -6.54 20.61
C SER A 105 -16.90 -5.81 19.26
N THR A 106 -16.95 -6.56 18.15
CA THR A 106 -17.01 -6.01 16.80
C THR A 106 -18.24 -5.13 16.60
N ALA A 107 -19.44 -5.64 16.91
CA ALA A 107 -20.69 -4.89 16.75
C ALA A 107 -20.71 -3.64 17.63
N ARG A 108 -20.29 -3.76 18.90
CA ARG A 108 -20.24 -2.63 19.84
C ARG A 108 -19.27 -1.53 19.38
N LEU A 109 -18.04 -1.89 19.00
CA LEU A 109 -17.05 -0.92 18.54
C LEU A 109 -17.49 -0.24 17.24
N TRP A 110 -18.15 -1.00 16.35
CA TRP A 110 -18.73 -0.45 15.14
C TRP A 110 -19.85 0.56 15.46
N LEU A 111 -20.79 0.23 16.35
CA LEU A 111 -21.85 1.15 16.78
C LEU A 111 -21.28 2.41 17.44
N GLN A 112 -20.30 2.29 18.34
CA GLN A 112 -19.66 3.44 18.98
C GLN A 112 -19.00 4.40 17.98
N LYS A 113 -18.49 3.87 16.86
CA LYS A 113 -17.89 4.67 15.79
C LYS A 113 -18.93 5.34 14.91
N ASN A 114 -20.03 4.66 14.59
CA ASN A 114 -20.97 5.07 13.55
C ASN A 114 -22.26 5.72 14.05
N SER A 115 -22.65 5.53 15.32
CA SER A 115 -23.85 6.16 15.90
C SER A 115 -23.69 6.35 17.42
N LYS A 116 -23.30 7.57 17.84
CA LYS A 116 -22.94 7.89 19.23
C LYS A 116 -24.12 7.91 20.20
N GLU A 117 -25.33 8.16 19.71
CA GLU A 117 -26.57 8.27 20.50
C GLU A 117 -27.42 6.99 20.45
N PHE A 118 -26.88 5.89 19.89
CA PHE A 118 -27.61 4.63 19.70
C PHE A 118 -27.70 3.81 20.99
N GLU A 119 -28.91 3.36 21.35
CA GLU A 119 -29.13 2.60 22.58
C GLU A 119 -28.76 1.12 22.41
N ILE A 120 -28.04 0.57 23.39
CA ILE A 120 -27.73 -0.86 23.49
C ILE A 120 -28.26 -1.37 24.82
N ILE A 121 -29.29 -2.20 24.76
CA ILE A 121 -29.98 -2.78 25.92
C ILE A 121 -29.89 -4.30 25.80
N PRO A 122 -28.79 -4.93 26.26
CA PRO A 122 -28.61 -6.37 26.12
C PRO A 122 -29.74 -7.15 26.79
N VAL A 123 -30.11 -8.26 26.15
CA VAL A 123 -31.06 -9.24 26.66
C VAL A 123 -30.26 -10.30 27.43
N LEU A 124 -30.64 -10.51 28.70
CA LEU A 124 -30.19 -11.62 29.52
C LEU A 124 -31.27 -12.70 29.53
N ASN A 125 -30.92 -13.89 29.06
CA ASN A 125 -31.83 -15.02 28.97
C ASN A 125 -31.25 -16.28 29.64
N ASN A 126 -32.09 -17.32 29.78
CA ASN A 126 -31.71 -18.62 30.35
C ASN A 126 -31.57 -19.72 29.28
N TYR A 127 -31.19 -19.34 28.06
CA TYR A 127 -30.89 -20.29 27.00
C TYR A 127 -29.45 -20.79 27.12
N ASN A 128 -29.26 -22.11 27.13
CA ASN A 128 -27.93 -22.69 27.10
C ASN A 128 -27.54 -23.09 25.67
N VAL A 129 -26.61 -22.32 25.10
CA VAL A 129 -26.13 -22.51 23.72
C VAL A 129 -25.44 -23.87 23.51
N GLN A 130 -24.85 -24.47 24.54
CA GLN A 130 -24.17 -25.77 24.43
C GLN A 130 -25.15 -26.95 24.36
N THR A 131 -26.27 -26.85 25.08
CA THR A 131 -27.29 -27.92 25.13
C THR A 131 -28.46 -27.65 24.17
N GLY A 132 -28.60 -26.41 23.70
CA GLY A 132 -29.68 -25.96 22.83
C GLY A 132 -31.03 -25.79 23.54
N LEU A 133 -31.05 -25.74 24.88
CA LEU A 133 -32.27 -25.80 25.69
C LEU A 133 -32.44 -24.58 26.61
N TRP A 134 -33.71 -24.26 26.89
CA TRP A 134 -34.10 -23.28 27.90
C TRP A 134 -34.07 -23.91 29.30
N GLU A 135 -33.23 -23.38 30.17
CA GLU A 135 -32.98 -23.93 31.52
C GLU A 135 -33.92 -23.29 32.55
N GLY A 136 -35.19 -23.70 32.55
CA GLY A 136 -36.19 -23.21 33.50
C GLY A 136 -35.88 -23.57 34.96
N GLU A 137 -35.43 -24.80 35.21
CA GLU A 137 -35.08 -25.28 36.55
C GLU A 137 -33.92 -24.50 37.16
N THR A 138 -32.91 -24.15 36.35
CA THR A 138 -31.81 -23.27 36.75
C THR A 138 -32.31 -21.92 37.26
N VAL A 139 -33.31 -21.34 36.59
CA VAL A 139 -33.94 -20.08 37.02
C VAL A 139 -34.70 -20.27 38.33
N THR A 140 -35.46 -21.36 38.49
CA THR A 140 -36.15 -21.69 39.75
C THR A 140 -35.17 -21.81 40.92
N GLN A 141 -34.05 -22.53 40.75
CA GLN A 141 -33.02 -22.69 41.77
C GLN A 141 -32.33 -21.36 42.11
N LEU A 142 -32.05 -20.53 41.10
CA LEU A 142 -31.47 -19.21 41.29
C LEU A 142 -32.40 -18.29 42.09
N LEU A 143 -33.68 -18.21 41.69
CA LEU A 143 -34.68 -17.35 42.34
C LEU A 143 -35.03 -17.78 43.77
N ALA A 144 -34.78 -19.04 44.13
CA ALA A 144 -34.95 -19.54 45.49
C ALA A 144 -33.80 -19.14 46.44
N SER A 145 -32.69 -18.57 45.94
CA SER A 145 -31.52 -18.21 46.74
C SER A 145 -31.26 -16.70 46.71
N ASP A 146 -31.44 -16.03 47.86
CA ASP A 146 -31.14 -14.60 48.00
C ASP A 146 -29.68 -14.26 47.63
N MET A 147 -28.75 -15.14 47.96
CA MET A 147 -27.33 -14.97 47.63
C MET A 147 -27.07 -15.05 46.11
N ALA A 148 -27.71 -16.00 45.42
CA ALA A 148 -27.57 -16.13 43.97
C ALA A 148 -28.22 -14.95 43.23
N VAL A 149 -29.38 -14.49 43.72
CA VAL A 149 -30.06 -13.29 43.23
C VAL A 149 -29.17 -12.05 43.38
N GLU A 150 -28.57 -11.82 44.55
CA GLU A 150 -27.65 -10.68 44.76
C GLU A 150 -26.41 -10.78 43.86
N THR A 151 -25.87 -11.99 43.70
CA THR A 151 -24.72 -12.24 42.81
C THR A 151 -25.08 -11.90 41.37
N LEU A 152 -26.25 -12.34 40.89
CA LEU A 152 -26.73 -12.03 39.55
C LEU A 152 -26.92 -10.52 39.36
N ILE A 153 -27.57 -9.84 40.31
CA ILE A 153 -27.77 -8.38 40.26
C ILE A 153 -26.41 -7.66 40.20
N GLY A 154 -25.44 -8.08 41.02
CA GLY A 154 -24.09 -7.53 41.01
C GLY A 154 -23.40 -7.73 39.65
N ASN A 155 -23.50 -8.92 39.06
CA ASN A 155 -22.92 -9.23 37.76
C ASN A 155 -23.59 -8.43 36.63
N ILE A 156 -24.91 -8.25 36.66
CA ILE A 156 -25.65 -7.41 35.72
C ILE A 156 -25.16 -5.95 35.79
N VAL A 157 -25.05 -5.39 36.99
CA VAL A 157 -24.58 -4.01 37.19
C VAL A 157 -23.15 -3.84 36.66
N ASN A 158 -22.26 -4.77 37.02
CA ASN A 158 -20.86 -4.74 36.55
C ASN A 158 -20.79 -4.77 35.02
N GLU A 159 -21.59 -5.62 34.37
CA GLU A 159 -21.63 -5.73 32.90
C GLU A 159 -22.12 -4.43 32.24
N ILE A 160 -23.18 -3.82 32.78
CA ILE A 160 -23.72 -2.55 32.29
C ILE A 160 -22.71 -1.41 32.43
N GLU A 161 -22.05 -1.27 33.59
CA GLU A 161 -21.08 -0.21 33.84
C GLU A 161 -19.81 -0.38 33.02
N LEU A 162 -19.25 -1.61 32.98
CA LEU A 162 -18.01 -1.92 32.25
C LEU A 162 -18.15 -1.63 30.75
N ARG A 163 -19.30 -1.94 30.16
CA ARG A 163 -19.55 -1.80 28.72
C ARG A 163 -20.38 -0.57 28.36
N ARG A 164 -20.79 0.23 29.35
CA ARG A 164 -21.59 1.46 29.24
C ARG A 164 -22.94 1.28 28.53
N TYR A 165 -23.66 0.21 28.89
CA TYR A 165 -25.01 -0.01 28.37
C TYR A 165 -26.03 0.98 28.97
N GLN A 166 -27.14 1.19 28.26
CA GLN A 166 -28.21 2.09 28.70
C GLN A 166 -29.21 1.40 29.64
N GLY A 167 -29.22 0.07 29.63
CA GLY A 167 -30.10 -0.74 30.47
C GLY A 167 -29.87 -2.23 30.23
N ILE A 168 -30.83 -3.05 30.67
CA ILE A 168 -30.86 -4.49 30.41
C ILE A 168 -32.31 -4.94 30.19
N ALA A 169 -32.50 -5.96 29.35
CA ALA A 169 -33.76 -6.66 29.17
C ALA A 169 -33.66 -8.08 29.77
N ILE A 170 -34.66 -8.52 30.53
CA ILE A 170 -34.73 -9.87 31.10
C ILE A 170 -35.69 -10.73 30.28
N ASP A 171 -35.20 -11.86 29.77
CA ASP A 171 -35.97 -12.86 29.01
C ASP A 171 -35.80 -14.28 29.58
N PHE A 172 -36.36 -14.51 30.76
CA PHE A 172 -36.37 -15.83 31.38
C PHE A 172 -37.60 -16.61 30.93
N LYS A 173 -37.38 -17.74 30.24
CA LYS A 173 -38.43 -18.65 29.76
C LYS A 173 -38.52 -19.90 30.61
N ARG A 174 -39.68 -20.56 30.55
CA ARG A 174 -39.99 -21.79 31.30
C ARG A 174 -39.86 -21.64 32.83
N ILE A 175 -40.22 -20.48 33.37
CA ILE A 175 -40.34 -20.28 34.81
C ILE A 175 -41.50 -21.14 35.33
N GLY A 176 -41.25 -21.92 36.39
CA GLY A 176 -42.27 -22.72 37.07
C GLY A 176 -43.30 -21.84 37.80
N ASP A 177 -44.53 -22.32 37.92
CA ASP A 177 -45.65 -21.53 38.49
C ASP A 177 -45.37 -21.14 39.95
N GLU A 178 -44.66 -22.00 40.69
CA GLU A 178 -44.21 -21.78 42.06
C GLU A 178 -43.14 -20.68 42.22
N SER A 179 -42.54 -20.24 41.11
CA SER A 179 -41.44 -19.25 41.07
C SER A 179 -41.87 -17.86 40.57
N VAL A 180 -43.13 -17.70 40.19
CA VAL A 180 -43.67 -16.44 39.65
C VAL A 180 -43.53 -15.27 40.64
N ALA A 181 -43.81 -15.52 41.93
CA ALA A 181 -43.70 -14.49 42.96
C ALA A 181 -42.25 -14.06 43.21
N GLN A 182 -41.32 -15.02 43.20
CA GLN A 182 -39.88 -14.82 43.37
C GLN A 182 -39.30 -14.08 42.17
N PHE A 183 -39.76 -14.39 40.95
CA PHE A 183 -39.37 -13.64 39.76
C PHE A 183 -39.81 -12.17 39.84
N LEU A 184 -41.05 -11.89 40.27
CA LEU A 184 -41.52 -10.53 40.49
C LEU A 184 -40.70 -9.80 41.56
N ALA A 185 -40.34 -10.48 42.66
CA ALA A 185 -39.48 -9.91 43.70
C ALA A 185 -38.08 -9.60 43.16
N PHE A 186 -37.50 -10.50 42.35
CA PHE A 186 -36.22 -10.28 41.67
C PHE A 186 -36.28 -9.06 40.74
N VAL A 187 -37.29 -8.95 39.88
CA VAL A 187 -37.45 -7.84 38.95
C VAL A 187 -37.56 -6.50 39.70
N LYS A 188 -38.35 -6.43 40.78
CA LYS A 188 -38.45 -5.22 41.63
C LYS A 188 -37.11 -4.85 42.25
N LYS A 189 -36.37 -5.84 42.75
CA LYS A 189 -35.06 -5.63 43.38
C LYS A 189 -34.02 -5.15 42.37
N LEU A 190 -34.02 -5.73 41.17
CA LEU A 190 -33.15 -5.31 40.07
C LEU A 190 -33.49 -3.89 39.61
N LYS A 191 -34.78 -3.54 39.49
CA LYS A 191 -35.22 -2.18 39.14
C LYS A 191 -34.65 -1.14 40.11
N GLN A 192 -34.83 -1.35 41.43
CA GLN A 192 -34.30 -0.44 42.45
C GLN A 192 -32.77 -0.27 42.33
N ARG A 193 -32.05 -1.36 42.00
CA ARG A 193 -30.60 -1.29 41.81
C ARG A 193 -30.22 -0.50 40.55
N LEU A 194 -30.92 -0.69 39.44
CA LEU A 194 -30.65 0.00 38.17
C LEU A 194 -31.03 1.48 38.21
N GLU A 195 -32.12 1.84 38.92
CA GLU A 195 -32.50 3.23 39.18
C GLU A 195 -31.39 3.99 39.92
N SER A 196 -30.67 3.33 40.85
CA SER A 196 -29.57 3.95 41.61
C SER A 196 -28.36 4.37 40.75
N ILE A 197 -28.26 3.86 39.51
CA ILE A 197 -27.18 4.14 38.56
C ILE A 197 -27.70 4.73 37.23
N ASP A 198 -28.96 5.20 37.20
CA ASP A 198 -29.61 5.80 36.04
C ASP A 198 -29.64 4.88 34.81
N LYS A 199 -30.11 3.64 35.00
CA LYS A 199 -30.23 2.60 33.96
C LYS A 199 -31.63 2.02 33.89
N SER A 200 -32.07 1.66 32.69
CA SER A 200 -33.41 1.12 32.45
C SER A 200 -33.47 -0.41 32.57
N LEU A 201 -34.58 -0.91 33.12
CA LEU A 201 -34.94 -2.32 33.17
C LEU A 201 -36.13 -2.64 32.26
N PHE A 202 -35.89 -3.47 31.25
CA PHE A 202 -36.94 -4.04 30.41
C PHE A 202 -37.18 -5.49 30.77
N VAL A 203 -38.41 -5.97 30.58
CA VAL A 203 -38.77 -7.38 30.80
C VAL A 203 -39.58 -7.87 29.61
N THR A 204 -39.19 -8.99 29.01
CA THR A 204 -39.96 -9.60 27.93
C THR A 204 -41.21 -10.31 28.48
N LEU A 205 -42.30 -10.22 27.73
CA LEU A 205 -43.55 -10.88 28.08
C LEU A 205 -44.17 -11.44 26.79
N PRO A 206 -44.23 -12.78 26.63
CA PRO A 206 -45.01 -13.38 25.55
C PRO A 206 -46.46 -12.92 25.61
N ALA A 207 -47.03 -12.51 24.48
CA ALA A 207 -48.35 -11.88 24.49
C ALA A 207 -49.47 -12.81 24.97
N TYR A 208 -49.32 -14.12 24.77
CA TYR A 208 -50.23 -15.15 25.26
C TYR A 208 -50.05 -15.52 26.73
N GLU A 209 -49.03 -15.00 27.42
CA GLU A 209 -48.78 -15.30 28.83
C GLU A 209 -49.92 -14.73 29.70
N ARG A 210 -50.37 -15.52 30.68
CA ARG A 210 -51.50 -15.18 31.56
C ARG A 210 -51.19 -15.38 33.04
N ARG A 211 -50.05 -16.01 33.37
CA ARG A 211 -49.64 -16.27 34.76
C ARG A 211 -49.18 -15.01 35.49
N PHE A 212 -48.70 -14.01 34.76
CA PHE A 212 -48.38 -12.70 35.30
C PHE A 212 -49.57 -11.76 35.18
N ASP A 213 -49.91 -11.07 36.27
CA ASP A 213 -50.72 -9.86 36.15
C ASP A 213 -49.88 -8.77 35.49
N VAL A 214 -50.26 -8.41 34.27
CA VAL A 214 -49.52 -7.47 33.40
C VAL A 214 -49.28 -6.13 34.11
N TRP A 215 -50.24 -5.66 34.90
CA TRP A 215 -50.10 -4.41 35.67
C TRP A 215 -49.03 -4.51 36.75
N THR A 216 -49.02 -5.61 37.52
CA THR A 216 -48.01 -5.86 38.56
C THR A 216 -46.59 -5.95 37.97
N LEU A 217 -46.44 -6.58 36.80
CA LEU A 217 -45.15 -6.65 36.12
C LEU A 217 -44.71 -5.30 35.54
N ALA A 218 -45.64 -4.53 34.96
CA ALA A 218 -45.37 -3.19 34.41
C ALA A 218 -44.97 -2.15 35.47
N ASP A 219 -45.48 -2.29 36.69
CA ASP A 219 -45.07 -1.49 37.85
C ASP A 219 -43.63 -1.86 38.31
N SER A 220 -43.27 -3.14 38.16
CA SER A 220 -41.99 -3.69 38.60
C SER A 220 -40.82 -3.45 37.63
N ALA A 221 -41.08 -2.96 36.41
CA ALA A 221 -40.07 -2.65 35.39
C ALA A 221 -40.22 -1.20 34.86
N ASP A 222 -39.26 -0.73 34.07
CA ASP A 222 -39.42 0.52 33.33
C ASP A 222 -40.35 0.31 32.14
N ARG A 223 -40.11 -0.75 31.37
CA ARG A 223 -40.89 -1.14 30.19
C ARG A 223 -41.08 -2.65 30.11
N LEU A 224 -42.18 -3.07 29.51
CA LEU A 224 -42.43 -4.45 29.09
C LEU A 224 -42.27 -4.58 27.59
N ILE A 225 -41.49 -5.56 27.14
CA ILE A 225 -41.37 -5.91 25.73
C ILE A 225 -42.41 -7.00 25.44
N LEU A 226 -43.54 -6.61 24.86
CA LEU A 226 -44.65 -7.51 24.56
C LEU A 226 -44.36 -8.26 23.25
N LEU A 227 -44.13 -9.56 23.33
CA LEU A 227 -43.84 -10.41 22.16
C LEU A 227 -45.15 -10.85 21.50
N ALA A 228 -45.62 -10.06 20.53
CA ALA A 228 -46.90 -10.26 19.86
C ALA A 228 -46.77 -11.07 18.56
N TYR A 229 -46.09 -12.21 18.66
CA TYR A 229 -45.90 -13.22 17.61
C TYR A 229 -45.78 -14.60 18.25
N ASP A 230 -45.45 -15.63 17.46
CA ASP A 230 -45.42 -17.04 17.89
C ASP A 230 -46.80 -17.53 18.40
N GLN A 231 -47.90 -17.10 17.77
CA GLN A 231 -49.21 -17.72 17.94
C GLN A 231 -49.14 -19.22 17.62
N HIS A 232 -48.38 -19.54 16.57
CA HIS A 232 -47.88 -20.87 16.22
C HIS A 232 -46.35 -20.81 16.15
N TRP A 233 -45.67 -21.84 16.66
CA TRP A 233 -44.21 -21.91 16.85
C TRP A 233 -43.69 -23.33 16.56
N GLU A 234 -42.39 -23.56 16.74
CA GLU A 234 -41.70 -24.77 16.27
C GLU A 234 -42.28 -26.09 16.82
N GLN A 235 -42.89 -26.07 18.01
CA GLN A 235 -43.50 -27.27 18.63
C GLN A 235 -45.04 -27.29 18.56
N SER A 236 -45.67 -26.30 17.93
CA SER A 236 -47.13 -26.29 17.72
C SER A 236 -47.52 -26.90 16.37
N ALA A 237 -48.82 -27.12 16.18
CA ALA A 237 -49.37 -27.36 14.84
C ALA A 237 -49.11 -26.16 13.93
N ALA A 238 -48.97 -26.40 12.62
CA ALA A 238 -48.80 -25.34 11.62
C ALA A 238 -50.01 -24.39 11.60
N GLY A 239 -49.76 -23.10 11.45
CA GLY A 239 -50.78 -22.06 11.45
C GLY A 239 -50.19 -20.66 11.34
N PRO A 240 -51.04 -19.60 11.36
CA PRO A 240 -50.58 -18.22 11.25
C PRO A 240 -49.65 -17.85 12.41
N LEU A 241 -48.55 -17.17 12.10
CA LEU A 241 -47.54 -16.83 13.11
C LEU A 241 -47.99 -15.70 14.04
N SER A 242 -48.80 -14.78 13.51
CA SER A 242 -49.42 -13.69 14.26
C SER A 242 -50.60 -13.17 13.46
N ALA A 243 -51.74 -13.87 13.54
CA ALA A 243 -52.96 -13.47 12.86
C ALA A 243 -53.39 -12.06 13.33
N GLN A 244 -53.83 -11.20 12.40
CA GLN A 244 -54.14 -9.80 12.72
C GLN A 244 -55.20 -9.66 13.84
N GLY A 245 -56.25 -10.47 13.83
CA GLY A 245 -57.27 -10.46 14.89
C GLY A 245 -56.72 -10.90 16.24
N TRP A 246 -55.89 -11.94 16.26
CA TRP A 246 -55.21 -12.40 17.48
C TRP A 246 -54.24 -11.34 18.02
N PHE A 247 -53.45 -10.73 17.15
CA PHE A 247 -52.50 -9.66 17.48
C PHE A 247 -53.21 -8.49 18.17
N GLU A 248 -54.30 -8.00 17.59
CA GLU A 248 -55.11 -6.92 18.16
C GLU A 248 -55.72 -7.31 19.51
N ALA A 249 -56.25 -8.54 19.65
CA ALA A 249 -56.79 -9.03 20.91
C ALA A 249 -55.71 -9.08 22.02
N GLN A 250 -54.47 -9.42 21.68
CA GLN A 250 -53.36 -9.38 22.64
C GLN A 250 -53.01 -7.96 23.06
N LEU A 251 -52.98 -7.00 22.13
CA LEU A 251 -52.73 -5.59 22.44
C LEU A 251 -53.85 -5.03 23.32
N GLU A 252 -55.11 -5.28 22.98
CA GLU A 252 -56.24 -4.85 23.80
C GLU A 252 -56.17 -5.41 25.21
N HIS A 253 -55.81 -6.68 25.37
CA HIS A 253 -55.66 -7.29 26.67
C HIS A 253 -54.56 -6.61 27.51
N ALA A 254 -53.37 -6.41 26.93
CA ALA A 254 -52.23 -5.82 27.63
C ALA A 254 -52.44 -4.34 27.99
N PHE A 255 -53.02 -3.55 27.08
CA PHE A 255 -53.20 -2.11 27.24
C PHE A 255 -54.49 -1.74 27.99
N LYS A 256 -55.37 -2.71 28.27
CA LYS A 256 -56.64 -2.46 28.99
C LYS A 256 -56.46 -1.77 30.34
N ARG A 257 -55.36 -2.06 31.05
CA ARG A 257 -55.11 -1.59 32.43
C ARG A 257 -53.74 -0.94 32.61
N VAL A 258 -52.92 -0.90 31.57
CA VAL A 258 -51.55 -0.39 31.61
C VAL A 258 -51.38 0.61 30.48
N ASP A 259 -50.84 1.78 30.83
CA ASP A 259 -50.58 2.86 29.88
C ASP A 259 -49.60 2.44 28.78
N GLY A 260 -49.84 2.88 27.54
CA GLY A 260 -49.02 2.51 26.39
C GLY A 260 -47.54 2.87 26.54
N SER A 261 -47.22 3.93 27.29
CA SER A 261 -45.84 4.33 27.59
C SER A 261 -45.03 3.28 28.37
N LYS A 262 -45.67 2.23 28.90
CA LYS A 262 -45.00 1.09 29.53
C LYS A 262 -44.64 -0.03 28.57
N PHE A 263 -45.14 -0.02 27.33
CA PHE A 263 -44.92 -1.12 26.39
C PHE A 263 -43.96 -0.78 25.26
N ILE A 264 -43.13 -1.76 24.94
CA ILE A 264 -42.46 -1.90 23.65
C ILE A 264 -43.13 -3.08 22.95
N VAL A 265 -43.83 -2.86 21.84
CA VAL A 265 -44.51 -3.94 21.11
C VAL A 265 -43.53 -4.59 20.13
N ALA A 266 -43.21 -5.87 20.34
CA ALA A 266 -42.33 -6.61 19.46
C ALA A 266 -43.11 -7.30 18.34
N LEU A 267 -42.68 -7.08 17.11
CA LEU A 267 -43.28 -7.50 15.84
C LEU A 267 -42.37 -8.52 15.15
N GLY A 268 -42.92 -9.64 14.72
CA GLY A 268 -42.14 -10.68 14.03
C GLY A 268 -41.93 -10.36 12.55
N SER A 269 -40.75 -10.66 12.02
CA SER A 269 -40.49 -10.78 10.58
C SER A 269 -39.58 -11.97 10.29
N TYR A 270 -40.20 -13.11 10.04
CA TYR A 270 -39.59 -14.40 9.75
C TYR A 270 -40.65 -15.31 9.10
N ALA A 271 -40.22 -16.49 8.66
CA ALA A 271 -41.11 -17.54 8.24
C ALA A 271 -40.84 -18.84 9.01
N MET A 272 -41.82 -19.73 8.99
CA MET A 272 -41.74 -21.05 9.59
C MET A 272 -42.12 -22.10 8.55
N ASP A 273 -41.26 -23.11 8.41
CA ASP A 273 -41.42 -24.27 7.53
C ASP A 273 -41.67 -25.53 8.37
N TRP A 274 -42.90 -26.05 8.34
CA TRP A 274 -43.30 -27.29 9.00
C TRP A 274 -43.29 -28.46 8.02
N SER A 275 -42.66 -29.57 8.41
CA SER A 275 -42.74 -30.85 7.71
C SER A 275 -43.88 -31.72 8.26
N HIS A 276 -44.68 -32.27 7.34
CA HIS A 276 -45.78 -33.19 7.63
C HIS A 276 -45.33 -34.62 7.34
N SER A 277 -44.41 -35.13 8.16
CA SER A 277 -43.92 -36.51 8.11
C SER A 277 -44.37 -37.31 9.34
N SER A 278 -43.99 -38.59 9.43
CA SER A 278 -44.21 -39.42 10.62
C SER A 278 -43.48 -38.88 11.86
N THR A 279 -42.45 -38.06 11.67
CA THR A 279 -41.75 -37.29 12.72
C THR A 279 -41.78 -35.81 12.32
N PRO A 280 -42.88 -35.09 12.59
CA PRO A 280 -43.02 -33.70 12.16
C PRO A 280 -41.93 -32.83 12.78
N THR A 281 -41.31 -32.02 11.95
CA THR A 281 -40.28 -31.04 12.35
C THR A 281 -40.68 -29.66 11.87
N ALA A 282 -40.22 -28.63 12.55
CA ALA A 282 -40.46 -27.25 12.14
C ALA A 282 -39.15 -26.47 12.26
N ARG A 283 -38.86 -25.62 11.26
CA ARG A 283 -37.68 -24.74 11.29
C ARG A 283 -38.05 -23.29 10.97
N ARG A 284 -37.45 -22.38 11.73
CA ARG A 284 -37.53 -20.93 11.48
C ARG A 284 -36.55 -20.55 10.39
N ILE A 285 -37.01 -19.79 9.41
CA ILE A 285 -36.25 -19.33 8.24
C ILE A 285 -36.48 -17.84 8.03
N SER A 286 -35.62 -17.17 7.25
CA SER A 286 -35.86 -15.78 6.89
C SER A 286 -37.03 -15.67 5.89
N VAL A 287 -37.62 -14.47 5.78
CA VAL A 287 -38.65 -14.23 4.75
C VAL A 287 -38.04 -14.35 3.35
N SER A 288 -36.76 -13.99 3.18
CA SER A 288 -36.04 -14.15 1.91
C SER A 288 -35.87 -15.63 1.52
N ASP A 289 -35.54 -16.50 2.47
CA ASP A 289 -35.44 -17.95 2.22
C ASP A 289 -36.81 -18.53 1.82
N ALA A 290 -37.89 -18.04 2.43
CA ALA A 290 -39.24 -18.46 2.07
C ALA A 290 -39.58 -18.08 0.61
N TRP A 291 -39.15 -16.90 0.14
CA TRP A 291 -39.30 -16.51 -1.27
C TRP A 291 -38.48 -17.40 -2.21
N GLU A 292 -37.28 -17.82 -1.79
CA GLU A 292 -36.43 -18.73 -2.57
C GLU A 292 -37.04 -20.13 -2.66
N ILE A 293 -37.50 -20.70 -1.54
CA ILE A 293 -38.21 -21.99 -1.52
C ILE A 293 -39.47 -21.95 -2.40
N LEU A 294 -40.24 -20.86 -2.34
CA LEU A 294 -41.41 -20.68 -3.19
C LEU A 294 -41.03 -20.67 -4.68
N GLY A 295 -39.97 -19.95 -5.05
CA GLY A 295 -39.48 -19.90 -6.42
C GLY A 295 -38.92 -21.23 -6.94
N ASP A 296 -38.42 -22.08 -6.04
CA ASP A 296 -37.87 -23.40 -6.36
C ASP A 296 -38.90 -24.53 -6.39
N SER A 297 -40.10 -24.32 -5.84
CA SER A 297 -41.09 -25.37 -5.58
C SER A 297 -42.29 -25.41 -6.53
N ASP A 298 -42.36 -24.50 -7.50
CA ASP A 298 -43.55 -24.23 -8.33
C ASP A 298 -44.84 -24.01 -7.50
N ALA A 299 -44.71 -23.77 -6.19
CA ALA A 299 -45.83 -23.59 -5.29
C ALA A 299 -46.49 -22.23 -5.53
N GLN A 300 -47.76 -22.13 -5.15
CA GLN A 300 -48.49 -20.86 -5.22
C GLN A 300 -48.47 -20.17 -3.87
N PHE A 301 -48.20 -18.87 -3.87
CA PHE A 301 -48.36 -18.02 -2.71
C PHE A 301 -49.84 -17.73 -2.44
N TRP A 302 -50.23 -17.85 -1.18
CA TRP A 302 -51.57 -17.55 -0.68
C TRP A 302 -51.49 -16.52 0.44
N PHE A 303 -52.37 -15.52 0.39
CA PHE A 303 -52.59 -14.61 1.51
C PHE A 303 -53.93 -14.92 2.14
N GLU A 304 -53.91 -15.44 3.36
CA GLU A 304 -55.12 -15.92 4.01
C GLU A 304 -55.93 -14.73 4.57
N GLY A 305 -57.20 -14.62 4.15
CA GLY A 305 -58.00 -13.41 4.29
C GLY A 305 -58.49 -13.08 5.71
N GLN A 306 -58.42 -14.02 6.66
CA GLN A 306 -58.78 -13.78 8.07
C GLN A 306 -57.57 -13.44 8.94
N SER A 307 -56.47 -14.17 8.78
CA SER A 307 -55.22 -13.98 9.50
C SER A 307 -54.38 -12.83 8.95
N LEU A 308 -54.50 -12.54 7.66
CA LEU A 308 -53.66 -11.58 6.93
C LEU A 308 -52.16 -11.91 7.03
N ASN A 309 -51.82 -13.19 7.02
CA ASN A 309 -50.45 -13.72 6.96
C ASN A 309 -50.27 -14.45 5.61
N GLY A 310 -49.04 -14.39 5.06
CA GLY A 310 -48.69 -15.10 3.83
C GLY A 310 -48.36 -16.56 4.09
N MET A 311 -48.70 -17.45 3.15
CA MET A 311 -48.42 -18.88 3.26
C MET A 311 -48.30 -19.58 1.90
N PHE A 312 -47.64 -20.74 1.89
CA PHE A 312 -47.65 -21.66 0.75
C PHE A 312 -47.38 -23.10 1.23
N SER A 313 -47.49 -24.08 0.33
CA SER A 313 -47.19 -25.49 0.64
C SER A 313 -46.48 -26.14 -0.54
N TYR A 314 -45.53 -27.02 -0.25
CA TYR A 314 -44.68 -27.68 -1.24
C TYR A 314 -44.34 -29.12 -0.81
N VAL A 315 -43.86 -29.95 -1.74
CA VAL A 315 -43.40 -31.31 -1.43
C VAL A 315 -41.89 -31.40 -1.65
N SER A 316 -41.15 -31.72 -0.58
CA SER A 316 -39.69 -31.80 -0.62
C SER A 316 -39.19 -33.11 -1.27
N PRO A 317 -37.89 -33.22 -1.63
CA PRO A 317 -37.30 -34.37 -2.32
C PRO A 317 -37.40 -35.77 -1.67
N GLY A 318 -38.08 -35.92 -0.53
CA GLY A 318 -38.40 -37.21 0.09
C GLY A 318 -39.88 -37.58 0.05
N ASN A 319 -40.68 -36.90 -0.79
CA ASN A 319 -42.15 -36.98 -0.81
C ASN A 319 -42.79 -36.59 0.55
N VAL A 320 -42.15 -35.65 1.26
CA VAL A 320 -42.66 -35.09 2.51
C VAL A 320 -43.35 -33.77 2.17
N SER A 321 -44.58 -33.58 2.64
CA SER A 321 -45.30 -32.32 2.45
C SER A 321 -44.84 -31.30 3.47
N HIS A 322 -44.73 -30.05 3.05
CA HIS A 322 -44.35 -28.92 3.88
C HIS A 322 -45.39 -27.80 3.81
N SER A 323 -45.56 -27.07 4.91
CA SER A 323 -46.35 -25.84 4.95
C SER A 323 -45.52 -24.70 5.51
N VAL A 324 -45.52 -23.58 4.79
CA VAL A 324 -44.75 -22.39 5.15
C VAL A 324 -45.70 -21.24 5.47
N TRP A 325 -45.53 -20.60 6.61
CA TRP A 325 -46.20 -19.35 7.00
C TRP A 325 -45.18 -18.25 7.24
N MET A 326 -45.49 -17.01 6.87
CA MET A 326 -44.52 -15.90 6.94
C MET A 326 -45.14 -14.57 7.43
N LEU A 327 -44.29 -13.77 8.06
CA LEU A 327 -44.56 -12.40 8.50
C LEU A 327 -43.75 -11.43 7.63
N ASP A 328 -44.36 -10.99 6.52
CA ASP A 328 -43.73 -10.15 5.51
C ASP A 328 -43.99 -8.65 5.74
N GLY A 329 -43.60 -7.80 4.78
CA GLY A 329 -43.81 -6.36 4.82
C GLY A 329 -45.28 -5.92 4.85
N VAL A 330 -46.20 -6.75 4.32
CA VAL A 330 -47.64 -6.49 4.41
C VAL A 330 -48.13 -6.74 5.83
N THR A 331 -47.73 -7.86 6.44
CA THR A 331 -48.05 -8.14 7.85
C THR A 331 -47.46 -7.07 8.76
N MET A 332 -46.21 -6.67 8.54
CA MET A 332 -45.55 -5.60 9.29
C MET A 332 -46.30 -4.26 9.19
N HIS A 333 -46.75 -3.88 7.99
CA HIS A 333 -47.54 -2.66 7.79
C HIS A 333 -48.82 -2.66 8.64
N ASN A 334 -49.57 -3.77 8.58
CA ASN A 334 -50.83 -3.93 9.32
C ASN A 334 -50.61 -3.93 10.84
N GLN A 335 -49.63 -4.68 11.33
CA GLN A 335 -49.37 -4.78 12.77
C GLN A 335 -48.75 -3.50 13.34
N THR A 336 -47.90 -2.80 12.57
CA THR A 336 -47.40 -1.47 12.97
C THR A 336 -48.55 -0.48 13.11
N ALA A 337 -49.56 -0.53 12.24
CA ALA A 337 -50.71 0.37 12.30
C ALA A 337 -51.50 0.15 13.58
N SER A 338 -51.80 -1.10 13.91
CA SER A 338 -52.50 -1.48 15.14
C SER A 338 -51.67 -1.19 16.39
N ALA A 339 -50.36 -1.45 16.38
CA ALA A 339 -49.49 -1.17 17.52
C ALA A 339 -49.39 0.33 17.81
N LEU A 340 -49.16 1.17 16.78
CA LEU A 340 -49.04 2.63 16.97
C LEU A 340 -50.35 3.29 17.40
N ALA A 341 -51.51 2.71 17.05
CA ALA A 341 -52.80 3.20 17.52
C ALA A 341 -52.99 3.04 19.05
N MET A 342 -52.20 2.16 19.69
CA MET A 342 -52.19 1.97 21.14
C MET A 342 -51.20 2.91 21.87
N GLU A 343 -50.53 3.81 21.14
CA GLU A 343 -49.57 4.79 21.66
C GLU A 343 -48.45 4.18 22.56
N PRO A 344 -47.71 3.16 22.08
CA PRO A 344 -46.66 2.51 22.85
C PRO A 344 -45.42 3.41 23.00
N PHE A 345 -44.57 3.13 23.99
CA PHE A 345 -43.26 3.79 24.11
C PHE A 345 -42.32 3.46 22.94
N GLY A 346 -42.37 2.21 22.46
CA GLY A 346 -41.52 1.75 21.38
C GLY A 346 -42.13 0.59 20.60
N LEU A 347 -41.54 0.31 19.45
CA LEU A 347 -41.73 -0.93 18.70
C LEU A 347 -40.40 -1.67 18.61
N ALA A 348 -40.42 -3.00 18.58
CA ALA A 348 -39.23 -3.82 18.39
C ALA A 348 -39.39 -4.80 17.22
N LEU A 349 -38.41 -4.89 16.33
CA LEU A 349 -38.38 -5.91 15.29
C LEU A 349 -37.75 -7.20 15.84
N TRP A 350 -38.46 -8.32 15.74
CA TRP A 350 -37.92 -9.68 15.91
C TRP A 350 -37.79 -10.35 14.53
N ARG A 351 -36.62 -10.30 13.89
CA ARG A 351 -35.35 -9.72 14.34
C ARG A 351 -34.51 -9.25 13.16
N LEU A 352 -33.38 -8.59 13.42
CA LEU A 352 -32.43 -8.23 12.37
C LEU A 352 -31.84 -9.48 11.70
N GLY A 353 -31.86 -9.51 10.38
CA GLY A 353 -31.30 -10.57 9.55
C GLY A 353 -32.35 -11.49 8.93
N THR A 354 -33.57 -11.52 9.47
CA THR A 354 -34.66 -12.40 8.97
C THR A 354 -35.73 -11.64 8.19
N GLU A 355 -35.74 -10.32 8.27
CA GLU A 355 -36.76 -9.47 7.66
C GLU A 355 -36.58 -9.29 6.16
N GLU A 356 -37.69 -9.03 5.45
CA GLU A 356 -37.61 -8.54 4.07
C GLU A 356 -37.49 -7.01 4.01
N PRO A 357 -36.81 -6.43 3.00
CA PRO A 357 -36.51 -4.99 2.95
C PRO A 357 -37.73 -4.04 3.08
N THR A 358 -38.90 -4.46 2.62
CA THR A 358 -40.13 -3.63 2.66
C THR A 358 -40.67 -3.40 4.07
N VAL A 359 -40.25 -4.18 5.07
CA VAL A 359 -40.59 -3.97 6.50
C VAL A 359 -40.29 -2.53 6.93
N TRP A 360 -39.15 -2.00 6.49
CA TRP A 360 -38.66 -0.68 6.87
C TRP A 360 -39.50 0.49 6.34
N ALA A 361 -40.29 0.28 5.28
CA ALA A 361 -41.18 1.31 4.72
C ALA A 361 -42.26 1.75 5.70
N SER A 362 -42.70 0.84 6.59
CA SER A 362 -43.74 1.09 7.58
C SER A 362 -43.19 1.11 9.02
N PHE A 363 -42.22 0.23 9.33
CA PHE A 363 -41.67 0.09 10.67
C PHE A 363 -40.63 1.16 11.04
N GLY A 364 -39.86 1.69 10.08
CA GLY A 364 -38.66 2.48 10.39
C GLY A 364 -38.90 3.74 11.23
N LYS A 365 -37.82 4.27 11.83
CA LYS A 365 -37.85 5.49 12.65
C LYS A 365 -38.51 6.64 11.89
N GLY A 366 -39.49 7.29 12.53
CA GLY A 366 -40.29 8.37 11.94
C GLY A 366 -41.29 7.94 10.85
N ARG A 367 -41.38 6.65 10.50
CA ARG A 367 -42.36 6.10 9.56
C ARG A 367 -43.64 5.71 10.28
N VAL A 368 -44.75 5.86 9.55
CA VAL A 368 -46.11 5.49 9.97
C VAL A 368 -46.85 4.84 8.79
N PRO A 369 -47.65 3.79 9.02
CA PRO A 369 -48.47 3.17 7.98
C PRO A 369 -49.49 4.15 7.38
N THR A 370 -49.37 4.35 6.07
CA THR A 370 -50.19 5.24 5.23
C THR A 370 -50.34 4.66 3.83
N SER A 371 -51.21 5.26 3.00
CA SER A 371 -51.31 4.95 1.57
C SER A 371 -49.97 5.08 0.82
N ALA A 372 -49.09 5.98 1.25
CA ALA A 372 -47.76 6.15 0.64
C ALA A 372 -46.85 4.96 0.93
N SER A 373 -46.71 4.57 2.21
CA SER A 373 -45.95 3.37 2.60
C SER A 373 -46.56 2.08 2.01
N ALA A 374 -47.88 2.00 1.88
CA ALA A 374 -48.55 0.88 1.21
C ALA A 374 -48.19 0.80 -0.29
N ASN A 375 -47.95 1.93 -0.95
CA ASN A 375 -47.44 1.92 -2.31
C ASN A 375 -45.95 1.52 -2.40
N GLU A 376 -45.11 1.93 -1.43
CA GLU A 376 -43.69 1.55 -1.37
C GLU A 376 -43.50 0.02 -1.29
N ILE A 377 -44.34 -0.69 -0.51
CA ILE A 377 -44.22 -2.15 -0.33
C ILE A 377 -44.69 -2.99 -1.54
N ARG A 378 -45.27 -2.39 -2.59
CA ARG A 378 -45.68 -3.10 -3.82
C ARG A 378 -44.48 -3.62 -4.62
N MET A 379 -43.36 -2.91 -4.55
CA MET A 379 -42.09 -3.38 -5.08
C MET A 379 -41.42 -4.26 -4.03
N LEU A 380 -40.95 -5.43 -4.43
CA LEU A 380 -40.19 -6.34 -3.58
C LEU A 380 -38.71 -6.21 -3.95
N PRO A 381 -37.90 -5.44 -3.20
CA PRO A 381 -36.48 -5.35 -3.49
C PRO A 381 -35.83 -6.73 -3.28
N PRO A 382 -34.80 -7.07 -4.07
CA PRO A 382 -33.93 -8.18 -3.72
C PRO A 382 -33.26 -7.87 -2.37
N ASN A 383 -33.03 -8.88 -1.54
CA ASN A 383 -32.27 -8.72 -0.31
C ASN A 383 -30.80 -8.44 -0.67
N ASP A 384 -30.18 -7.46 -0.01
CA ASP A 384 -28.76 -7.12 -0.14
C ASP A 384 -27.85 -8.19 0.50
N ALA A 385 -28.41 -8.97 1.44
CA ALA A 385 -27.76 -10.14 1.98
C ALA A 385 -27.62 -11.23 0.92
N ILE A 386 -26.49 -11.93 0.95
CA ILE A 386 -26.22 -13.06 0.07
C ILE A 386 -26.93 -14.29 0.62
N SER A 387 -27.74 -14.95 -0.21
CA SER A 387 -28.25 -16.28 0.11
C SER A 387 -27.15 -17.30 -0.14
N TYR A 388 -26.84 -18.13 0.86
CA TYR A 388 -25.92 -19.24 0.71
C TYR A 388 -26.70 -20.54 0.58
N SER A 389 -26.42 -21.30 -0.47
CA SER A 389 -27.07 -22.59 -0.72
C SER A 389 -26.04 -23.71 -0.75
N GLY A 390 -26.25 -24.78 0.02
CA GLY A 390 -25.32 -25.90 0.16
C GLY A 390 -24.27 -25.70 1.26
N ASP A 391 -23.46 -26.73 1.49
CA ASP A 391 -22.43 -26.78 2.55
C ASP A 391 -21.03 -26.93 1.93
N GLY A 392 -20.05 -26.22 2.50
CA GLY A 392 -18.63 -26.33 2.13
C GLY A 392 -17.97 -24.99 1.77
N GLU A 393 -16.72 -25.08 1.36
CA GLU A 393 -15.83 -23.93 1.22
C GLU A 393 -15.59 -23.51 -0.23
N VAL A 394 -16.24 -24.18 -1.18
CA VAL A 394 -16.07 -23.91 -2.61
C VAL A 394 -17.24 -23.08 -3.08
N LEU A 395 -16.95 -21.88 -3.56
CA LEU A 395 -17.94 -20.86 -3.86
C LEU A 395 -18.11 -20.70 -5.36
N THR A 396 -19.35 -20.88 -5.81
CA THR A 396 -19.77 -20.57 -7.18
C THR A 396 -20.95 -19.62 -7.14
N VAL A 397 -20.84 -18.51 -7.87
CA VAL A 397 -21.87 -17.47 -7.88
C VAL A 397 -22.83 -17.71 -9.03
N VAL A 398 -24.14 -17.68 -8.72
CA VAL A 398 -25.20 -17.66 -9.73
C VAL A 398 -25.90 -16.31 -9.61
N ASP A 399 -25.46 -15.32 -10.39
CA ASP A 399 -26.10 -13.99 -10.35
C ASP A 399 -27.48 -14.07 -11.03
N ARG A 400 -28.53 -14.02 -10.21
CA ARG A 400 -29.93 -13.95 -10.63
C ARG A 400 -30.64 -12.73 -10.05
N ASN A 401 -29.91 -11.67 -9.72
CA ASN A 401 -30.48 -10.54 -8.98
C ASN A 401 -31.58 -9.82 -9.79
N SER A 402 -32.82 -9.87 -9.30
CA SER A 402 -33.94 -9.15 -9.89
C SER A 402 -34.98 -8.76 -8.83
N PRO A 403 -35.51 -7.53 -8.86
CA PRO A 403 -36.63 -7.15 -8.00
C PRO A 403 -37.88 -7.96 -8.34
N GLY A 404 -38.69 -8.23 -7.33
CA GLY A 404 -40.03 -8.79 -7.49
C GLY A 404 -41.11 -7.71 -7.40
N SER A 405 -42.36 -8.13 -7.49
CA SER A 405 -43.52 -7.25 -7.37
C SER A 405 -44.73 -7.97 -6.78
N ARG A 406 -45.55 -7.22 -6.04
CA ARG A 406 -46.84 -7.66 -5.52
C ARG A 406 -47.91 -6.59 -5.71
N SER A 407 -49.13 -7.05 -5.98
CA SER A 407 -50.33 -6.20 -5.91
C SER A 407 -50.95 -6.32 -4.52
N ILE A 408 -51.38 -5.20 -3.95
CA ILE A 408 -52.07 -5.17 -2.65
C ILE A 408 -53.41 -4.41 -2.73
N ASP A 409 -54.34 -4.80 -1.87
CA ASP A 409 -55.61 -4.11 -1.64
C ASP A 409 -55.58 -3.40 -0.27
N TYR A 410 -55.27 -2.11 -0.29
CA TYR A 410 -55.22 -1.26 0.90
C TYR A 410 -56.57 -0.57 1.15
N LYS A 411 -57.12 -0.74 2.35
CA LYS A 411 -58.39 -0.13 2.81
C LYS A 411 -58.08 1.07 3.72
N ALA A 412 -57.99 2.26 3.13
CA ALA A 412 -57.62 3.49 3.84
C ALA A 412 -58.50 3.77 5.08
N GLN A 413 -59.80 3.47 5.02
CA GLN A 413 -60.74 3.67 6.13
C GLN A 413 -60.43 2.79 7.36
N HIS A 414 -59.71 1.68 7.17
CA HIS A 414 -59.31 0.76 8.23
C HIS A 414 -57.81 0.76 8.48
N ASN A 415 -57.03 1.52 7.70
CA ASN A 415 -55.55 1.49 7.68
C ASN A 415 -54.98 0.07 7.62
N LEU A 416 -55.55 -0.76 6.73
CA LEU A 416 -55.26 -2.19 6.67
C LEU A 416 -55.15 -2.67 5.22
N ILE A 417 -54.18 -3.54 4.96
CA ILE A 417 -54.06 -4.29 3.71
C ILE A 417 -54.79 -5.61 3.89
N THR A 418 -55.84 -5.82 3.11
CA THR A 418 -56.75 -6.98 3.25
C THR A 418 -56.45 -8.10 2.25
N SER A 419 -55.62 -7.84 1.25
CA SER A 419 -55.25 -8.81 0.22
C SER A 419 -53.90 -8.44 -0.37
N GLN A 420 -53.11 -9.46 -0.70
CA GLN A 420 -51.91 -9.34 -1.52
C GLN A 420 -51.79 -10.51 -2.49
N ARG A 421 -51.17 -10.25 -3.64
CA ARG A 421 -50.82 -11.25 -4.64
C ARG A 421 -49.43 -10.95 -5.17
N VAL A 422 -48.53 -11.92 -5.04
CA VAL A 422 -47.18 -11.85 -5.61
C VAL A 422 -47.28 -12.07 -7.12
N GLN A 423 -46.73 -11.13 -7.90
CA GLN A 423 -46.72 -11.17 -9.37
C GLN A 423 -45.38 -11.70 -9.87
N GLU A 424 -44.29 -11.21 -9.29
CA GLU A 424 -42.92 -11.64 -9.59
C GLU A 424 -42.17 -11.82 -8.27
N LEU A 425 -41.43 -12.93 -8.15
CA LEU A 425 -40.64 -13.22 -6.94
C LEU A 425 -39.34 -12.42 -6.95
N PRO A 426 -38.93 -11.82 -5.82
CA PRO A 426 -37.62 -11.23 -5.70
C PRO A 426 -36.55 -12.32 -5.76
N LYS A 427 -35.46 -12.06 -6.47
CA LYS A 427 -34.31 -12.96 -6.55
C LYS A 427 -33.09 -12.23 -6.00
N SER A 428 -32.53 -12.74 -4.92
CA SER A 428 -31.29 -12.25 -4.33
C SER A 428 -30.07 -12.87 -5.00
N LEU A 429 -28.88 -12.34 -4.69
CA LEU A 429 -27.62 -12.96 -5.07
C LEU A 429 -27.46 -14.26 -4.28
N THR A 430 -27.45 -15.41 -4.97
CA THR A 430 -27.19 -16.71 -4.35
C THR A 430 -25.76 -17.14 -4.64
N ILE A 431 -25.01 -17.47 -3.59
CA ILE A 431 -23.72 -18.12 -3.67
C ILE A 431 -23.91 -19.59 -3.27
N THR A 432 -23.60 -20.49 -4.19
CA THR A 432 -23.64 -21.92 -3.90
C THR A 432 -22.32 -22.33 -3.25
N ARG A 433 -22.42 -22.97 -2.08
CA ARG A 433 -21.34 -23.61 -1.34
C ARG A 433 -21.37 -25.11 -1.61
N TRP A 434 -20.19 -25.68 -1.84
CA TRP A 434 -20.03 -27.12 -1.99
C TRP A 434 -18.62 -27.56 -1.57
N GLY A 435 -18.37 -28.87 -1.60
CA GLY A 435 -17.09 -29.45 -1.18
C GLY A 435 -17.03 -29.84 0.30
N HIS A 436 -18.11 -29.67 1.07
CA HIS A 436 -18.21 -30.27 2.39
C HIS A 436 -18.25 -31.80 2.28
N ASN A 437 -17.35 -32.46 3.00
CA ASN A 437 -17.24 -33.91 3.00
C ASN A 437 -17.06 -34.42 4.45
N ARG A 438 -17.88 -35.41 4.82
CA ARG A 438 -17.88 -36.01 6.17
C ARG A 438 -16.94 -37.21 6.31
N ASP A 439 -16.30 -37.64 5.23
CA ASP A 439 -15.38 -38.78 5.15
C ASP A 439 -13.95 -38.43 5.59
N LYS A 440 -13.79 -37.42 6.46
CA LYS A 440 -12.51 -36.96 7.02
C LYS A 440 -11.44 -36.66 5.95
N LEU A 441 -11.83 -36.08 4.82
CA LEU A 441 -10.90 -35.58 3.81
C LEU A 441 -10.50 -34.14 4.13
N LEU A 442 -9.21 -33.82 4.00
CA LEU A 442 -8.68 -32.46 4.21
C LEU A 442 -7.81 -32.02 3.02
N ALA A 443 -8.06 -30.83 2.49
CA ALA A 443 -7.20 -30.21 1.49
C ALA A 443 -6.26 -29.21 2.17
N LEU A 444 -4.96 -29.45 2.03
CA LEU A 444 -3.93 -28.53 2.53
C LEU A 444 -3.63 -27.46 1.48
N THR A 445 -3.73 -26.19 1.85
CA THR A 445 -3.54 -25.06 0.92
C THR A 445 -2.51 -24.04 1.43
N PHE A 446 -1.77 -23.44 0.49
CA PHE A 446 -0.74 -22.44 0.77
C PHE A 446 -0.93 -21.17 -0.06
N ASP A 447 -0.93 -20.01 0.60
CA ASP A 447 -1.09 -18.70 -0.03
C ASP A 447 0.22 -17.88 -0.02
N ASP A 448 0.25 -16.84 -0.87
CA ASP A 448 1.31 -15.84 -1.08
C ASP A 448 2.52 -16.26 -1.94
N GLY A 449 2.79 -17.57 -2.06
CA GLY A 449 3.98 -18.09 -2.72
C GLY A 449 4.06 -17.88 -4.23
N PRO A 450 5.13 -18.41 -4.87
CA PRO A 450 6.27 -19.11 -4.26
C PRO A 450 7.34 -18.19 -3.64
N SER A 451 7.95 -18.61 -2.53
CA SER A 451 9.11 -18.00 -1.88
C SER A 451 10.36 -18.87 -2.07
N SER A 452 11.51 -18.25 -2.36
CA SER A 452 12.80 -18.94 -2.40
C SER A 452 13.28 -19.48 -1.04
N SER A 453 12.75 -18.98 0.08
CA SER A 453 13.18 -19.37 1.43
C SER A 453 12.33 -20.48 2.06
N TYR A 454 11.03 -20.51 1.78
CA TYR A 454 10.07 -21.35 2.52
C TYR A 454 9.40 -22.43 1.66
N THR A 455 8.95 -22.09 0.44
CA THR A 455 8.26 -23.03 -0.45
C THR A 455 9.06 -24.32 -0.70
N PRO A 456 10.39 -24.29 -0.97
CA PRO A 456 11.15 -25.54 -1.15
C PRO A 456 11.17 -26.44 0.08
N ARG A 457 11.21 -25.86 1.29
CA ARG A 457 11.19 -26.61 2.56
C ARG A 457 9.81 -27.23 2.81
N ILE A 458 8.74 -26.51 2.45
CA ILE A 458 7.38 -27.03 2.49
C ILE A 458 7.24 -28.21 1.52
N LEU A 459 7.70 -28.06 0.27
CA LEU A 459 7.68 -29.16 -0.71
C LEU A 459 8.45 -30.39 -0.23
N GLU A 460 9.61 -30.21 0.41
CA GLU A 460 10.38 -31.31 1.02
C GLU A 460 9.55 -32.05 2.09
N ILE A 461 8.93 -31.33 3.02
CA ILE A 461 8.05 -31.92 4.05
C ILE A 461 6.87 -32.67 3.39
N LEU A 462 6.25 -32.09 2.37
CA LEU A 462 5.11 -32.71 1.69
C LEU A 462 5.51 -34.00 0.96
N ARG A 463 6.71 -34.04 0.34
CA ARG A 463 7.26 -35.26 -0.26
C ARG A 463 7.51 -36.33 0.79
N ASP A 464 8.15 -35.97 1.90
CA ASP A 464 8.48 -36.89 2.99
C ASP A 464 7.22 -37.49 3.64
N LYS A 465 6.16 -36.69 3.74
CA LYS A 465 4.86 -37.13 4.28
C LYS A 465 3.96 -37.80 3.24
N GLY A 466 4.32 -37.78 1.95
CA GLY A 466 3.48 -38.31 0.86
C GLY A 466 2.16 -37.56 0.67
N VAL A 467 2.10 -36.27 1.03
CA VAL A 467 0.89 -35.46 1.01
C VAL A 467 0.86 -34.54 -0.22
N LYS A 468 -0.30 -34.42 -0.86
CA LYS A 468 -0.55 -33.41 -1.90
C LYS A 468 -1.26 -32.19 -1.30
N ALA A 469 -1.08 -31.05 -1.97
CA ALA A 469 -1.51 -29.74 -1.49
C ALA A 469 -1.84 -28.86 -2.69
N THR A 470 -2.40 -27.68 -2.43
CA THR A 470 -2.74 -26.67 -3.44
C THR A 470 -2.08 -25.34 -3.09
N PHE A 471 -1.38 -24.72 -4.05
CA PHE A 471 -0.67 -23.47 -3.86
C PHE A 471 -1.36 -22.33 -4.63
N PHE A 472 -1.88 -21.33 -3.93
CA PHE A 472 -2.42 -20.11 -4.52
C PHE A 472 -1.30 -19.10 -4.70
N VAL A 473 -0.80 -18.99 -5.93
CA VAL A 473 0.42 -18.24 -6.22
C VAL A 473 0.14 -16.79 -6.57
N VAL A 474 0.99 -15.90 -6.05
CA VAL A 474 1.06 -14.51 -6.49
C VAL A 474 1.86 -14.45 -7.79
N GLY A 475 1.26 -13.91 -8.85
CA GLY A 475 1.81 -13.94 -10.20
C GLY A 475 3.20 -13.31 -10.32
N ALA A 476 3.48 -12.23 -9.58
CA ALA A 476 4.81 -11.62 -9.54
C ALA A 476 5.87 -12.58 -8.94
N ASN A 477 5.52 -13.30 -7.89
CA ASN A 477 6.40 -14.30 -7.25
C ASN A 477 6.62 -15.50 -8.18
N ALA A 478 5.54 -16.01 -8.79
CA ALA A 478 5.58 -17.10 -9.76
C ALA A 478 6.42 -16.77 -11.00
N ALA A 479 6.42 -15.49 -11.43
CA ALA A 479 7.23 -15.03 -12.55
C ALA A 479 8.73 -15.01 -12.22
N LEU A 480 9.09 -14.64 -11.00
CA LEU A 480 10.46 -14.57 -10.50
C LEU A 480 11.01 -15.96 -10.18
N GLU A 481 10.27 -16.75 -9.39
CA GLU A 481 10.70 -18.05 -8.85
C GLU A 481 10.20 -19.22 -9.72
N SER A 482 10.42 -19.12 -11.03
CA SER A 482 9.82 -20.04 -12.00
C SER A 482 10.31 -21.50 -11.93
N SER A 483 11.47 -21.76 -11.30
CA SER A 483 11.91 -23.13 -11.00
C SER A 483 11.06 -23.76 -9.90
N ILE A 484 10.83 -23.04 -8.80
CA ILE A 484 10.02 -23.51 -7.67
C ILE A 484 8.57 -23.73 -8.14
N LEU A 485 8.04 -22.85 -8.98
CA LEU A 485 6.72 -23.02 -9.59
C LEU A 485 6.61 -24.34 -10.40
N ARG A 486 7.67 -24.72 -11.12
CA ARG A 486 7.72 -26.01 -11.85
C ARG A 486 7.81 -27.18 -10.90
N ASP A 487 8.56 -27.06 -9.80
CA ASP A 487 8.66 -28.10 -8.78
C ASP A 487 7.29 -28.36 -8.13
N ILE A 488 6.55 -27.30 -7.76
CA ILE A 488 5.16 -27.41 -7.28
C ILE A 488 4.32 -28.25 -8.26
N TYR A 489 4.34 -27.89 -9.55
CA TYR A 489 3.54 -28.58 -10.57
C TYR A 489 3.99 -30.03 -10.82
N ASN A 490 5.30 -30.28 -10.93
CA ASN A 490 5.87 -31.60 -11.22
C ASN A 490 5.69 -32.57 -10.04
N ASP A 491 5.72 -32.06 -8.81
CA ASP A 491 5.45 -32.84 -7.60
C ASP A 491 3.97 -33.22 -7.46
N GLY A 492 3.09 -32.77 -8.37
CA GLY A 492 1.69 -33.19 -8.42
C GLY A 492 0.72 -32.32 -7.60
N HIS A 493 1.18 -31.16 -7.12
CA HIS A 493 0.33 -30.21 -6.39
C HIS A 493 -0.57 -29.41 -7.34
N ASP A 494 -1.70 -28.92 -6.85
CA ASP A 494 -2.54 -27.99 -7.60
C ASP A 494 -2.00 -26.56 -7.48
N ILE A 495 -2.24 -25.75 -8.50
CA ILE A 495 -1.86 -24.34 -8.52
C ILE A 495 -3.13 -23.51 -8.75
N GLY A 496 -3.40 -22.59 -7.84
CA GLY A 496 -4.46 -21.58 -7.95
C GLY A 496 -3.90 -20.18 -8.15
N ASN A 497 -4.77 -19.27 -8.58
CA ASN A 497 -4.47 -17.86 -8.78
C ASN A 497 -4.71 -17.09 -7.48
N HIS A 498 -3.71 -16.31 -7.03
CA HIS A 498 -3.82 -15.39 -5.90
C HIS A 498 -3.54 -13.94 -6.31
N THR A 499 -3.95 -13.55 -7.51
CA THR A 499 -3.67 -12.26 -8.18
C THR A 499 -2.19 -12.06 -8.54
N PHE A 500 -1.83 -10.96 -9.22
CA PHE A 500 -0.46 -10.73 -9.69
C PHE A 500 0.36 -9.95 -8.68
N THR A 501 -0.22 -8.93 -8.06
CA THR A 501 0.44 -8.03 -7.09
C THR A 501 -0.09 -8.13 -5.66
N HIS A 502 -1.05 -9.02 -5.39
CA HIS A 502 -1.68 -9.19 -4.08
C HIS A 502 -2.41 -7.91 -3.55
N PRO A 503 -3.26 -7.23 -4.36
CA PRO A 503 -4.04 -6.09 -3.87
C PRO A 503 -5.26 -6.53 -3.05
N ASN A 504 -5.77 -5.63 -2.20
CA ASN A 504 -7.09 -5.80 -1.58
C ASN A 504 -8.18 -5.59 -2.64
N LEU A 505 -8.99 -6.61 -2.90
CA LEU A 505 -9.88 -6.61 -4.07
C LEU A 505 -11.11 -5.73 -3.86
N SER A 506 -11.45 -5.43 -2.61
CA SER A 506 -12.50 -4.48 -2.25
C SER A 506 -12.13 -3.01 -2.53
N SER A 507 -10.84 -2.68 -2.72
CA SER A 507 -10.37 -1.30 -2.96
C SER A 507 -10.07 -0.96 -4.42
N ILE A 508 -10.07 -1.94 -5.33
CA ILE A 508 -9.70 -1.74 -6.75
C ILE A 508 -10.92 -1.73 -7.68
N GLY A 509 -10.76 -1.28 -8.92
CA GLY A 509 -11.80 -1.38 -9.96
C GLY A 509 -11.83 -2.76 -10.64
N THR A 510 -12.93 -3.11 -11.30
CA THR A 510 -13.06 -4.37 -12.07
C THR A 510 -12.00 -4.52 -13.15
N THR A 511 -11.65 -3.44 -13.87
CA THR A 511 -10.57 -3.47 -14.88
C THR A 511 -9.21 -3.84 -14.28
N GLN A 512 -8.92 -3.39 -13.06
CA GLN A 512 -7.68 -3.76 -12.38
C GLN A 512 -7.73 -5.22 -11.93
N LEU A 513 -8.87 -5.68 -11.38
CA LEU A 513 -9.07 -7.09 -11.04
C LEU A 513 -8.85 -8.02 -12.24
N ASP A 514 -9.40 -7.68 -13.42
CA ASP A 514 -9.21 -8.45 -14.65
C ASP A 514 -7.73 -8.53 -15.03
N LEU A 515 -7.00 -7.41 -14.93
CA LEU A 515 -5.57 -7.37 -15.21
C LEU A 515 -4.76 -8.23 -14.22
N GLU A 516 -5.09 -8.17 -12.93
CA GLU A 516 -4.46 -8.97 -11.88
C GLU A 516 -4.63 -10.47 -12.13
N LEU A 517 -5.87 -10.91 -12.40
CA LEU A 517 -6.16 -12.32 -12.66
C LEU A 517 -5.53 -12.79 -13.98
N ASN A 518 -5.61 -11.98 -15.04
CA ASN A 518 -5.06 -12.31 -16.35
C ASN A 518 -3.53 -12.36 -16.34
N ALA A 519 -2.87 -11.43 -15.64
CA ALA A 519 -1.41 -11.41 -15.58
C ALA A 519 -0.86 -12.68 -14.94
N THR A 520 -1.48 -13.16 -13.84
CA THR A 520 -1.10 -14.43 -13.22
C THR A 520 -1.34 -15.62 -14.14
N GLN A 521 -2.49 -15.68 -14.85
CA GLN A 521 -2.71 -16.72 -15.86
C GLN A 521 -1.61 -16.73 -16.92
N ARG A 522 -1.22 -15.56 -17.45
CA ARG A 522 -0.16 -15.49 -18.46
C ARG A 522 1.18 -15.98 -17.96
N VAL A 523 1.46 -15.86 -16.65
CA VAL A 523 2.65 -16.44 -16.04
C VAL A 523 2.56 -17.97 -16.03
N LEU A 524 1.44 -18.54 -15.58
CA LEU A 524 1.24 -19.99 -15.56
C LEU A 524 1.32 -20.59 -16.97
N GLU A 525 0.63 -19.98 -17.93
CA GLU A 525 0.66 -20.36 -19.34
C GLU A 525 2.09 -20.36 -19.88
N ALA A 526 2.83 -19.26 -19.67
CA ALA A 526 4.17 -19.09 -20.20
C ALA A 526 5.23 -20.01 -19.55
N LYS A 527 5.06 -20.36 -18.27
CA LYS A 527 6.08 -21.09 -17.50
C LYS A 527 5.82 -22.59 -17.41
N LEU A 528 4.54 -22.99 -17.39
CA LEU A 528 4.09 -24.36 -17.18
C LEU A 528 3.26 -24.93 -18.35
N GLY A 529 2.75 -24.08 -19.25
CA GLY A 529 1.87 -24.52 -20.35
C GLY A 529 0.43 -24.85 -19.91
N ILE A 530 0.03 -24.41 -18.71
CA ILE A 530 -1.30 -24.64 -18.13
C ILE A 530 -1.98 -23.31 -17.80
N GLY A 531 -3.31 -23.31 -17.78
CA GLY A 531 -4.10 -22.32 -17.03
C GLY A 531 -4.55 -22.90 -15.69
N THR A 532 -5.14 -22.08 -14.82
CA THR A 532 -5.83 -22.56 -13.61
C THR A 532 -7.27 -22.04 -13.53
N ARG A 533 -8.19 -22.86 -13.04
CA ARG A 533 -9.56 -22.43 -12.68
C ARG A 533 -9.69 -22.14 -11.20
N LEU A 534 -8.70 -22.48 -10.39
CA LEU A 534 -8.74 -22.23 -8.95
C LEU A 534 -8.35 -20.78 -8.67
N PHE A 535 -9.15 -20.09 -7.87
CA PHE A 535 -8.88 -18.73 -7.44
C PHE A 535 -9.15 -18.62 -5.95
N ARG A 536 -8.24 -17.93 -5.25
CA ARG A 536 -8.49 -17.46 -3.90
C ARG A 536 -8.24 -15.97 -3.87
N PRO A 537 -9.23 -15.14 -3.50
CA PRO A 537 -9.01 -13.71 -3.38
C PRO A 537 -8.08 -13.41 -2.19
N PRO A 538 -7.14 -12.45 -2.33
CA PRO A 538 -6.40 -11.92 -1.19
C PRO A 538 -7.34 -11.35 -0.13
N PHE A 539 -7.00 -11.55 1.15
CA PHE A 539 -7.75 -11.09 2.32
C PHE A 539 -9.14 -11.74 2.52
N ASN A 540 -9.45 -12.07 3.78
CA ASN A 540 -10.65 -12.84 4.16
C ASN A 540 -12.00 -12.20 3.71
N LYS A 541 -12.10 -10.87 3.70
CA LYS A 541 -13.34 -10.16 3.32
C LYS A 541 -13.81 -10.44 1.89
N ASP A 542 -12.89 -10.75 1.00
CA ASP A 542 -13.18 -11.02 -0.41
C ASP A 542 -13.46 -12.51 -0.66
N ALA A 543 -13.07 -13.40 0.28
CA ALA A 543 -13.21 -14.85 0.19
C ALA A 543 -14.58 -15.35 0.65
N GLU A 544 -15.18 -14.76 1.69
CA GLU A 544 -16.53 -15.09 2.17
C GLU A 544 -17.39 -13.82 2.25
N PRO A 545 -17.84 -13.28 1.11
CA PRO A 545 -18.54 -12.00 1.08
C PRO A 545 -19.91 -12.12 1.74
N SER A 546 -20.25 -11.13 2.54
CA SER A 546 -21.52 -11.09 3.25
C SER A 546 -22.53 -10.18 2.52
N THR A 547 -22.03 -9.26 1.71
CA THR A 547 -22.83 -8.33 0.89
C THR A 547 -22.53 -8.48 -0.60
N ARG A 548 -23.47 -8.03 -1.43
CA ARG A 548 -23.26 -7.93 -2.89
C ARG A 548 -21.99 -7.17 -3.27
N ASP A 549 -21.72 -6.04 -2.60
CA ASP A 549 -20.54 -5.22 -2.88
C ASP A 549 -19.24 -5.98 -2.59
N GLU A 550 -19.23 -6.79 -1.53
CA GLU A 550 -18.12 -7.70 -1.21
C GLU A 550 -18.05 -8.86 -2.22
N ALA A 551 -19.19 -9.37 -2.71
CA ALA A 551 -19.23 -10.45 -3.69
C ALA A 551 -18.89 -10.03 -5.12
N ARG A 552 -18.69 -8.73 -5.40
CA ARG A 552 -18.28 -8.24 -6.72
C ARG A 552 -17.06 -8.99 -7.25
N THR A 553 -16.11 -9.28 -6.36
CA THR A 553 -14.89 -10.03 -6.69
C THR A 553 -15.23 -11.46 -7.13
N LEU A 554 -16.10 -12.15 -6.39
CA LEU A 554 -16.53 -13.51 -6.73
C LEU A 554 -17.37 -13.54 -8.02
N ILE A 555 -18.24 -12.55 -8.24
CA ILE A 555 -19.04 -12.41 -9.47
C ILE A 555 -18.11 -12.24 -10.69
N SER A 556 -17.17 -11.31 -10.62
CA SER A 556 -16.21 -11.06 -11.71
C SER A 556 -15.31 -12.27 -11.96
N ALA A 557 -14.82 -12.92 -10.88
CA ALA A 557 -14.01 -14.13 -11.01
C ALA A 557 -14.81 -15.29 -11.63
N ALA A 558 -16.06 -15.49 -11.22
CA ALA A 558 -16.94 -16.50 -11.80
C ALA A 558 -17.24 -16.22 -13.29
N ALA A 559 -17.46 -14.95 -13.67
CA ALA A 559 -17.62 -14.55 -15.07
C ALA A 559 -16.38 -14.81 -15.94
N LEU A 560 -15.20 -14.87 -15.31
CA LEU A 560 -13.94 -15.26 -15.93
C LEU A 560 -13.68 -16.78 -15.88
N GLY A 561 -14.61 -17.57 -15.34
CA GLY A 561 -14.54 -19.04 -15.27
C GLY A 561 -13.74 -19.59 -14.09
N TYR A 562 -13.49 -18.78 -13.05
CA TYR A 562 -12.83 -19.25 -11.82
C TYR A 562 -13.80 -19.91 -10.84
N ILE A 563 -13.27 -20.88 -10.10
CA ILE A 563 -13.84 -21.50 -8.91
C ILE A 563 -13.16 -20.86 -7.70
N SER A 564 -13.94 -20.15 -6.89
CA SER A 564 -13.41 -19.42 -5.74
C SER A 564 -13.36 -20.30 -4.51
N ILE A 565 -12.24 -20.26 -3.79
CA ILE A 565 -11.94 -21.18 -2.68
C ILE A 565 -11.88 -20.42 -1.35
N GLY A 566 -12.73 -20.80 -0.41
CA GLY A 566 -12.84 -20.29 0.96
C GLY A 566 -11.77 -20.79 1.93
N LEU A 567 -11.98 -20.54 3.23
CA LEU A 567 -10.96 -20.64 4.27
C LEU A 567 -11.51 -20.87 5.71
N GLN A 568 -12.29 -21.93 5.93
CA GLN A 568 -12.90 -22.21 7.24
C GLN A 568 -11.93 -22.77 8.28
N ILE A 569 -10.83 -23.46 7.88
CA ILE A 569 -9.76 -23.85 8.79
C ILE A 569 -8.54 -22.91 8.63
N ASP A 570 -8.57 -21.79 9.36
CA ASP A 570 -7.50 -20.77 9.37
C ASP A 570 -6.87 -20.63 10.78
N PRO A 571 -5.65 -21.14 11.00
CA PRO A 571 -4.96 -21.02 12.29
C PRO A 571 -4.34 -19.63 12.54
N LEU A 572 -4.40 -18.72 11.56
CA LEU A 572 -3.75 -17.40 11.56
C LEU A 572 -2.22 -17.49 11.64
N ASP A 573 -1.61 -18.40 10.86
CA ASP A 573 -0.16 -18.61 10.85
C ASP A 573 0.63 -17.36 10.43
N TRP A 574 0.05 -16.53 9.55
CA TRP A 574 0.59 -15.25 9.11
C TRP A 574 0.77 -14.22 10.25
N GLU A 575 0.00 -14.30 11.35
CA GLU A 575 0.16 -13.47 12.55
C GLU A 575 1.34 -13.90 13.44
N ARG A 576 1.92 -15.08 13.16
CA ARG A 576 3.01 -15.70 13.92
C ARG A 576 2.69 -15.98 15.41
N PRO A 577 1.56 -16.64 15.73
CA PRO A 577 1.12 -16.90 17.11
C PRO A 577 1.95 -17.98 17.85
N GLY A 578 2.97 -18.55 17.20
CA GLY A 578 3.81 -19.64 17.70
C GLY A 578 3.41 -21.00 17.11
N THR A 579 4.40 -21.85 16.84
CA THR A 579 4.25 -23.17 16.22
C THR A 579 3.19 -24.04 16.89
N LYS A 580 3.22 -24.12 18.23
CA LYS A 580 2.26 -24.90 19.02
C LYS A 580 0.82 -24.41 18.84
N THR A 581 0.61 -23.10 18.85
CA THR A 581 -0.72 -22.48 18.67
C THR A 581 -1.28 -22.77 17.29
N ILE A 582 -0.44 -22.76 16.26
CA ILE A 582 -0.85 -23.09 14.88
C ILE A 582 -1.34 -24.54 14.83
N VAL A 583 -0.54 -25.49 15.36
CA VAL A 583 -0.90 -26.91 15.41
C VAL A 583 -2.23 -27.13 16.16
N GLU A 584 -2.36 -26.56 17.37
CA GLU A 584 -3.54 -26.75 18.22
C GLU A 584 -4.80 -26.23 17.54
N ARG A 585 -4.77 -25.01 16.98
CA ARG A 585 -5.92 -24.44 16.26
C ARG A 585 -6.30 -25.24 15.03
N THR A 586 -5.33 -25.65 14.21
CA THR A 586 -5.62 -26.42 13.00
C THR A 586 -6.28 -27.77 13.35
N VAL A 587 -5.76 -28.46 14.37
CA VAL A 587 -6.32 -29.75 14.81
C VAL A 587 -7.72 -29.57 15.40
N GLU A 588 -7.90 -28.58 16.28
CA GLU A 588 -9.19 -28.28 16.92
C GLU A 588 -10.27 -27.98 15.87
N TYR A 589 -9.99 -27.11 14.90
CA TYR A 589 -10.96 -26.72 13.87
C TYR A 589 -11.30 -27.87 12.92
N ALA A 590 -10.32 -28.73 12.60
CA ALA A 590 -10.59 -29.94 11.82
C ALA A 590 -11.49 -30.92 12.60
N GLU A 591 -11.27 -31.10 13.90
CA GLU A 591 -12.09 -31.99 14.75
C GLU A 591 -13.51 -31.49 14.99
N MET A 592 -13.70 -30.18 15.05
CA MET A 592 -15.02 -29.55 15.05
C MET A 592 -15.78 -29.73 13.72
N GLN A 593 -15.13 -30.29 12.69
CA GLN A 593 -15.64 -30.37 11.33
C GLN A 593 -16.06 -29.02 10.78
N SER A 594 -15.31 -27.96 11.17
CA SER A 594 -15.58 -26.59 10.75
C SER A 594 -15.42 -26.37 9.24
N GLY A 595 -14.75 -27.28 8.53
CA GLY A 595 -14.50 -27.25 7.09
C GLY A 595 -13.63 -28.45 6.66
N ASN A 596 -13.27 -28.49 5.38
CA ASN A 596 -12.36 -29.46 4.76
C ASN A 596 -11.07 -28.85 4.20
N ILE A 597 -10.90 -27.52 4.16
CA ILE A 597 -9.76 -26.83 3.55
C ILE A 597 -8.94 -26.10 4.62
N ILE A 598 -7.67 -26.47 4.77
CA ILE A 598 -6.71 -25.84 5.68
C ILE A 598 -5.95 -24.75 4.93
N LEU A 599 -5.95 -23.53 5.46
CA LEU A 599 -5.16 -22.40 4.97
C LEU A 599 -3.86 -22.24 5.77
N LEU A 600 -2.73 -22.18 5.07
CA LEU A 600 -1.42 -21.78 5.57
C LEU A 600 -0.75 -20.84 4.55
N HIS A 601 0.40 -20.23 4.89
CA HIS A 601 1.11 -19.31 3.99
C HIS A 601 2.55 -19.77 3.72
N ASP A 602 3.00 -19.71 2.47
CA ASP A 602 4.38 -20.05 2.07
C ASP A 602 5.22 -18.83 1.64
N ALA A 603 4.64 -17.63 1.59
CA ALA A 603 5.36 -16.36 1.47
C ALA A 603 4.66 -15.22 2.24
N GLY A 604 4.91 -13.94 1.90
CA GLY A 604 4.26 -12.80 2.57
C GLY A 604 4.89 -12.37 3.90
N GLY A 605 6.11 -12.84 4.21
CA GLY A 605 6.83 -12.52 5.44
C GLY A 605 7.69 -13.67 5.93
N ASP A 606 8.01 -13.66 7.23
CA ASP A 606 8.64 -14.82 7.89
C ASP A 606 7.59 -15.91 8.10
N ARG A 607 7.88 -17.12 7.57
CA ARG A 607 7.03 -18.32 7.64
C ARG A 607 7.72 -19.48 8.35
N GLY A 608 8.74 -19.20 9.17
CA GLY A 608 9.44 -20.24 9.94
C GLY A 608 8.50 -21.08 10.81
N GLN A 609 7.54 -20.45 11.50
CA GLN A 609 6.58 -21.17 12.36
C GLN A 609 5.63 -22.09 11.57
N THR A 610 5.22 -21.68 10.36
CA THR A 610 4.41 -22.50 9.45
C THR A 610 5.17 -23.74 9.01
N VAL A 611 6.43 -23.57 8.61
CA VAL A 611 7.31 -24.69 8.21
C VAL A 611 7.55 -25.66 9.37
N GLU A 612 7.73 -25.15 10.60
CA GLU A 612 7.91 -25.97 11.79
C GLU A 612 6.62 -26.71 12.21
N ALA A 613 5.45 -26.09 12.05
CA ALA A 613 4.17 -26.66 12.46
C ALA A 613 3.68 -27.76 11.49
N LEU A 614 4.01 -27.63 10.20
CA LEU A 614 3.46 -28.45 9.14
C LEU A 614 3.60 -29.97 9.35
N PRO A 615 4.78 -30.53 9.74
CA PRO A 615 4.91 -31.97 9.96
C PRO A 615 3.98 -32.48 11.06
N GLU A 616 3.86 -31.73 12.17
CA GLU A 616 3.04 -32.11 13.33
C GLU A 616 1.54 -32.02 13.03
N ILE A 617 1.11 -31.03 12.23
CA ILE A 617 -0.28 -30.94 11.74
C ILE A 617 -0.64 -32.20 10.94
N ILE A 618 0.22 -32.59 9.99
CA ILE A 618 -0.01 -33.76 9.13
C ILE A 618 -0.07 -35.03 9.98
N ASP A 619 0.87 -35.21 10.90
CA ASP A 619 0.95 -36.42 11.72
C ASP A 619 -0.27 -36.58 12.63
N ARG A 620 -0.62 -35.53 13.40
CA ARG A 620 -1.74 -35.58 14.35
C ARG A 620 -3.09 -35.81 13.68
N LEU A 621 -3.31 -35.17 12.53
CA LEU A 621 -4.56 -35.35 11.79
C LEU A 621 -4.62 -36.72 11.12
N SER A 622 -3.51 -37.22 10.59
CA SER A 622 -3.44 -38.58 10.04
C SER A 622 -3.68 -39.65 11.10
N GLU A 623 -3.12 -39.50 12.30
CA GLU A 623 -3.37 -40.38 13.47
C GLU A 623 -4.85 -40.41 13.88
N LYS A 624 -5.56 -39.28 13.70
CA LYS A 624 -7.01 -39.15 13.95
C LYS A 624 -7.89 -39.67 12.79
N GLY A 625 -7.27 -40.22 11.75
CA GLY A 625 -7.92 -40.85 10.61
C GLY A 625 -8.32 -39.88 9.49
N TYR A 626 -7.78 -38.67 9.46
CA TYR A 626 -7.95 -37.77 8.31
C TYR A 626 -7.04 -38.16 7.16
N ARG A 627 -7.52 -37.98 5.92
CA ARG A 627 -6.72 -38.19 4.70
C ARG A 627 -6.52 -36.86 3.98
N PHE A 628 -5.27 -36.51 3.73
CA PHE A 628 -4.93 -35.32 2.96
C PHE A 628 -5.08 -35.58 1.46
N VAL A 629 -5.74 -34.65 0.77
CA VAL A 629 -5.99 -34.70 -0.68
C VAL A 629 -5.68 -33.34 -1.32
N ALA A 630 -5.38 -33.32 -2.61
CA ALA A 630 -5.34 -32.06 -3.35
C ALA A 630 -6.76 -31.53 -3.57
N LEU A 631 -6.88 -30.23 -3.87
CA LEU A 631 -8.20 -29.62 -4.00
C LEU A 631 -9.02 -30.25 -5.13
N HIS A 632 -8.45 -30.56 -6.29
CA HIS A 632 -9.21 -31.23 -7.37
C HIS A 632 -9.85 -32.55 -6.94
N GLU A 633 -9.16 -33.34 -6.11
CA GLU A 633 -9.68 -34.60 -5.57
C GLU A 633 -10.83 -34.34 -4.58
N LEU A 634 -10.72 -33.33 -3.71
CA LEU A 634 -11.80 -32.91 -2.81
C LEU A 634 -13.04 -32.47 -3.61
N LEU A 635 -12.84 -31.83 -4.77
CA LEU A 635 -13.90 -31.41 -5.68
C LEU A 635 -14.50 -32.55 -6.53
N GLY A 636 -13.87 -33.73 -6.54
CA GLY A 636 -14.24 -34.83 -7.44
C GLY A 636 -13.95 -34.52 -8.91
N MET A 637 -13.00 -33.64 -9.19
CA MET A 637 -12.57 -33.22 -10.53
C MET A 637 -11.21 -33.82 -10.86
N SER A 638 -10.92 -33.99 -12.15
CA SER A 638 -9.56 -34.33 -12.58
C SER A 638 -8.65 -33.10 -12.52
N ARG A 639 -7.33 -33.36 -12.41
CA ARG A 639 -6.31 -32.31 -12.39
C ARG A 639 -6.32 -31.44 -13.66
N ASP A 640 -6.59 -32.03 -14.82
CA ASP A 640 -6.68 -31.30 -16.09
C ASP A 640 -7.97 -30.46 -16.20
N GLU A 641 -9.04 -30.76 -15.43
CA GLU A 641 -10.23 -29.91 -15.39
C GLU A 641 -10.01 -28.63 -14.58
N VAL A 642 -9.27 -28.70 -13.47
CA VAL A 642 -8.93 -27.52 -12.65
C VAL A 642 -7.70 -26.77 -13.20
N MET A 643 -6.78 -27.45 -13.87
CA MET A 643 -5.58 -26.88 -14.48
C MET A 643 -5.45 -27.28 -15.95
N PRO A 644 -6.30 -26.73 -16.84
CA PRO A 644 -6.34 -27.13 -18.23
C PRO A 644 -5.02 -26.84 -18.95
N ARG A 645 -4.57 -27.82 -19.73
CA ARG A 645 -3.43 -27.67 -20.64
C ARG A 645 -3.84 -26.80 -21.82
N LEU A 646 -2.92 -25.95 -22.27
CA LEU A 646 -3.13 -25.16 -23.49
C LEU A 646 -3.13 -26.08 -24.71
N ASN A 647 -4.17 -26.01 -25.55
CA ASN A 647 -4.21 -26.71 -26.85
C ASN A 647 -3.03 -26.28 -27.75
N ASP A 648 -2.55 -27.17 -28.62
CA ASP A 648 -1.40 -26.99 -29.53
C ASP A 648 -1.47 -25.75 -30.47
N ALA A 649 -2.57 -24.99 -30.46
CA ALA A 649 -2.79 -23.79 -31.29
C ALA A 649 -2.36 -22.44 -30.63
N THR A 650 -1.98 -22.41 -29.34
CA THR A 650 -1.47 -21.21 -28.63
C THR A 650 0.06 -21.01 -28.50
N PRO A 651 0.99 -21.73 -29.19
CA PRO A 651 2.45 -21.53 -29.04
C PRO A 651 2.95 -20.09 -29.23
N TYR A 652 2.27 -19.30 -30.06
CA TYR A 652 2.65 -17.92 -30.32
C TYR A 652 2.44 -17.02 -29.10
N VAL A 653 1.39 -17.24 -28.30
CA VAL A 653 1.07 -16.43 -27.12
C VAL A 653 2.02 -16.78 -25.97
N THR A 654 2.28 -18.08 -25.74
CA THR A 654 3.28 -18.56 -24.78
C THR A 654 4.70 -18.14 -25.18
N GLY A 655 5.05 -18.19 -26.46
CA GLY A 655 6.31 -17.68 -26.99
C GLY A 655 6.50 -16.17 -26.77
N ILE A 656 5.51 -15.35 -27.13
CA ILE A 656 5.59 -13.88 -26.96
C ILE A 656 5.62 -13.50 -25.47
N ASN A 657 4.80 -14.15 -24.62
CA ASN A 657 4.77 -13.87 -23.20
C ASN A 657 6.06 -14.31 -22.51
N SER A 658 6.59 -15.50 -22.83
CA SER A 658 7.87 -15.99 -22.27
C SER A 658 9.06 -15.13 -22.69
N VAL A 659 9.11 -14.65 -23.95
CA VAL A 659 10.12 -13.67 -24.41
C VAL A 659 9.97 -12.36 -23.65
N GLY A 660 8.75 -11.84 -23.48
CA GLY A 660 8.51 -10.59 -22.75
C GLY A 660 8.91 -10.67 -21.27
N LEU A 661 8.52 -11.74 -20.57
CA LEU A 661 8.88 -11.99 -19.17
C LEU A 661 10.38 -12.23 -18.98
N SER A 662 11.01 -12.97 -19.90
CA SER A 662 12.45 -13.20 -19.88
C SER A 662 13.23 -11.91 -20.18
N ALA A 663 12.74 -11.06 -21.09
CA ALA A 663 13.32 -9.75 -21.35
C ALA A 663 13.21 -8.83 -20.12
N ALA A 664 12.05 -8.79 -19.47
CA ALA A 664 11.84 -7.98 -18.27
C ALA A 664 12.75 -8.40 -17.10
N SER A 665 12.86 -9.71 -16.84
CA SER A 665 13.75 -10.25 -15.79
C SER A 665 15.23 -10.02 -16.11
N THR A 666 15.64 -10.23 -17.37
CA THR A 666 17.02 -9.96 -17.82
C THR A 666 17.37 -8.47 -17.69
N LEU A 667 16.44 -7.59 -18.06
CA LEU A 667 16.60 -6.14 -17.89
C LEU A 667 16.75 -5.79 -16.40
N ASN A 668 15.89 -6.33 -15.53
CA ASN A 668 15.99 -6.08 -14.09
C ASN A 668 17.35 -6.54 -13.53
N TRP A 669 17.81 -7.75 -13.87
CA TRP A 669 19.14 -8.24 -13.47
C TRP A 669 20.26 -7.34 -14.00
N ALA A 670 20.21 -6.95 -15.27
CA ALA A 670 21.22 -6.09 -15.89
C ALA A 670 21.25 -4.71 -15.22
N PHE A 671 20.11 -4.13 -14.86
CA PHE A 671 20.03 -2.88 -14.11
C PHE A 671 20.60 -3.01 -12.71
N SER A 672 20.29 -4.10 -11.98
CA SER A 672 20.87 -4.36 -10.66
C SER A 672 22.39 -4.52 -10.74
N ALA A 673 22.89 -5.29 -11.70
CA ALA A 673 24.33 -5.48 -11.91
C ALA A 673 25.03 -4.15 -12.26
N LEU A 674 24.46 -3.37 -13.18
CA LEU A 674 24.97 -2.04 -13.54
C LEU A 674 25.03 -1.12 -12.32
N PHE A 675 24.00 -1.15 -11.47
CA PHE A 675 23.94 -0.37 -10.25
C PHE A 675 25.07 -0.74 -9.28
N TYR A 676 25.24 -2.03 -8.96
CA TYR A 676 26.33 -2.47 -8.07
C TYR A 676 27.72 -2.17 -8.63
N VAL A 677 27.92 -2.37 -9.94
CA VAL A 677 29.19 -2.02 -10.61
C VAL A 677 29.47 -0.53 -10.49
N ALA A 678 28.46 0.34 -10.69
CA ALA A 678 28.62 1.79 -10.53
C ALA A 678 29.00 2.19 -9.09
N ILE A 679 28.41 1.53 -8.08
CA ILE A 679 28.75 1.75 -6.66
C ILE A 679 30.21 1.37 -6.41
N VAL A 680 30.60 0.15 -6.77
CA VAL A 680 31.96 -0.36 -6.54
C VAL A 680 32.99 0.53 -7.23
N LEU A 681 32.76 0.88 -8.50
CA LEU A 681 33.65 1.77 -9.24
C LEU A 681 33.71 3.18 -8.64
N GLY A 682 32.58 3.74 -8.20
CA GLY A 682 32.52 5.05 -7.56
C GLY A 682 33.28 5.10 -6.22
N VAL A 683 33.07 4.10 -5.35
CA VAL A 683 33.77 3.99 -4.06
C VAL A 683 35.26 3.75 -4.26
N MET A 684 35.63 2.84 -5.16
CA MET A 684 37.03 2.57 -5.49
C MET A 684 37.72 3.81 -6.02
N ARG A 685 37.08 4.57 -6.92
CA ARG A 685 37.63 5.84 -7.42
C ARG A 685 37.88 6.82 -6.28
N LEU A 686 36.88 7.06 -5.42
CA LEU A 686 37.02 8.00 -4.29
C LEU A 686 38.16 7.58 -3.35
N ALA A 687 38.27 6.29 -3.03
CA ALA A 687 39.36 5.77 -2.22
C ALA A 687 40.73 6.02 -2.87
N VAL A 688 40.87 5.72 -4.17
CA VAL A 688 42.11 5.95 -4.93
C VAL A 688 42.47 7.44 -4.95
N ILE A 689 41.50 8.33 -5.23
CA ILE A 689 41.73 9.78 -5.27
C ILE A 689 42.19 10.29 -3.90
N VAL A 690 41.51 9.91 -2.82
CA VAL A 690 41.88 10.34 -1.46
C VAL A 690 43.26 9.84 -1.05
N VAL A 691 43.56 8.56 -1.28
CA VAL A 691 44.85 7.96 -0.95
C VAL A 691 45.97 8.62 -1.76
N ALA A 692 45.80 8.74 -3.09
CA ALA A 692 46.78 9.38 -3.96
C ALA A 692 46.99 10.86 -3.60
N ALA A 693 45.93 11.62 -3.31
CA ALA A 693 46.06 13.01 -2.88
C ALA A 693 46.81 13.14 -1.54
N CYS A 694 46.61 12.20 -0.60
CA CYS A 694 47.38 12.15 0.64
C CYS A 694 48.87 11.82 0.40
N ILE A 695 49.16 10.87 -0.51
CA ILE A 695 50.53 10.52 -0.91
C ILE A 695 51.22 11.73 -1.54
N GLN A 696 50.56 12.40 -2.49
CA GLN A 696 51.06 13.62 -3.11
C GLN A 696 51.33 14.68 -2.06
N SER A 697 50.43 14.90 -1.10
CA SER A 697 50.61 15.94 -0.08
C SER A 697 51.86 15.72 0.79
N ARG A 698 52.14 14.46 1.14
CA ARG A 698 53.38 14.09 1.84
C ARG A 698 54.62 14.32 0.97
N SER A 699 54.54 14.00 -0.32
CA SER A 699 55.64 14.23 -1.28
C SER A 699 55.88 15.73 -1.53
N ALA A 700 54.82 16.52 -1.68
CA ALA A 700 54.87 17.96 -1.89
C ALA A 700 55.47 18.70 -0.68
N GLN A 701 55.21 18.24 0.55
CA GLN A 701 55.85 18.78 1.76
C GLN A 701 57.39 18.68 1.70
N ARG A 702 57.95 17.61 1.11
CA ARG A 702 59.40 17.46 0.94
C ARG A 702 59.95 18.45 -0.10
N ARG A 703 59.16 18.80 -1.12
CA ARG A 703 59.52 19.75 -2.19
C ARG A 703 59.40 21.22 -1.77
N LYS A 704 58.76 21.53 -0.63
CA LYS A 704 58.57 22.91 -0.16
C LYS A 704 59.87 23.68 0.11
N CYS A 705 60.99 22.98 0.32
CA CYS A 705 62.29 23.56 0.69
C CYS A 705 63.22 23.83 -0.51
N LEU A 706 62.71 23.83 -1.75
CA LEU A 706 63.50 24.18 -2.93
C LEU A 706 63.63 25.70 -3.06
N ASP A 707 64.86 26.22 -2.93
CA ASP A 707 65.22 27.65 -3.06
C ASP A 707 65.66 28.04 -4.49
N TRP A 708 65.37 27.20 -5.49
CA TRP A 708 65.72 27.48 -6.88
C TRP A 708 64.70 28.41 -7.55
N GLN A 709 65.19 29.30 -8.42
CA GLN A 709 64.38 30.16 -9.29
C GLN A 709 65.04 30.23 -10.69
N PRO A 710 64.25 30.27 -11.78
CA PRO A 710 64.79 30.45 -13.13
C PRO A 710 65.40 31.85 -13.31
N ALA A 711 66.28 32.00 -14.29
CA ALA A 711 66.93 33.28 -14.59
C ALA A 711 65.94 34.36 -15.06
N SER A 712 64.91 33.96 -15.81
CA SER A 712 63.86 34.86 -16.28
C SER A 712 62.53 34.11 -16.48
N ILE A 713 61.42 34.82 -16.28
CA ILE A 713 60.05 34.31 -16.46
C ILE A 713 59.24 35.31 -17.29
N ALA A 714 58.58 34.82 -18.34
CA ALA A 714 57.62 35.59 -19.12
C ALA A 714 56.19 35.22 -18.69
N ILE A 715 55.35 36.21 -18.45
CA ILE A 715 53.91 36.00 -18.17
C ILE A 715 53.12 36.39 -19.41
N ILE A 716 52.25 35.51 -19.91
CA ILE A 716 51.42 35.75 -21.10
C ILE A 716 49.97 35.87 -20.67
N VAL A 717 49.33 36.96 -21.09
CA VAL A 717 47.93 37.29 -20.80
C VAL A 717 47.16 37.43 -22.13
N PRO A 718 46.46 36.39 -22.60
CA PRO A 718 45.56 36.52 -23.74
C PRO A 718 44.31 37.30 -23.32
N ALA A 719 43.96 38.34 -24.07
CA ALA A 719 42.84 39.23 -23.79
C ALA A 719 41.90 39.34 -25.01
N TYR A 720 40.60 39.29 -24.78
CA TYR A 720 39.56 39.52 -25.80
C TYR A 720 38.30 40.02 -25.12
N ASN A 721 37.92 41.29 -25.23
CA ASN A 721 36.80 41.87 -24.48
C ASN A 721 36.92 41.73 -22.94
N GLU A 722 37.98 42.31 -22.36
CA GLU A 722 38.35 42.29 -20.93
C GLU A 722 38.64 43.70 -20.36
N ALA A 723 38.09 44.76 -20.97
CA ALA A 723 38.38 46.14 -20.56
C ALA A 723 38.16 46.41 -19.06
N ASP A 724 37.17 45.74 -18.45
CA ASP A 724 36.79 45.92 -17.04
C ASP A 724 37.74 45.28 -16.02
N VAL A 725 38.58 44.32 -16.43
CA VAL A 725 39.36 43.47 -15.50
C VAL A 725 40.86 43.42 -15.82
N ILE A 726 41.26 43.79 -17.03
CA ILE A 726 42.64 43.62 -17.52
C ILE A 726 43.67 44.41 -16.70
N THR A 727 43.33 45.62 -16.23
CA THR A 727 44.24 46.46 -15.43
C THR A 727 44.53 45.83 -14.08
N ASP A 728 43.51 45.34 -13.40
CA ASP A 728 43.64 44.66 -12.11
C ASP A 728 44.44 43.36 -12.23
N CYS A 729 44.24 42.62 -13.33
CA CYS A 729 45.06 41.46 -13.66
C CYS A 729 46.54 41.86 -13.75
N ILE A 730 46.89 42.83 -14.62
CA ILE A 730 48.28 43.28 -14.81
C ILE A 730 48.90 43.81 -13.51
N ALA A 731 48.14 44.58 -12.72
CA ALA A 731 48.58 45.06 -11.41
C ALA A 731 49.00 43.91 -10.48
N SER A 732 48.16 42.86 -10.37
CA SER A 732 48.50 41.69 -9.55
C SER A 732 49.74 40.93 -10.03
N LEU A 733 49.99 40.92 -11.35
CA LEU A 733 51.16 40.28 -11.94
C LEU A 733 52.46 41.06 -11.67
N LEU A 734 52.37 42.39 -11.56
CA LEU A 734 53.51 43.25 -11.21
C LEU A 734 53.96 43.07 -9.75
N GLU A 735 53.02 42.73 -8.86
CA GLU A 735 53.27 42.43 -7.44
C GLU A 735 53.88 41.03 -7.20
N CYS A 736 53.90 40.17 -8.23
CA CYS A 736 54.42 38.81 -8.09
C CYS A 736 55.93 38.79 -7.83
N VAL A 737 56.31 38.06 -6.77
CA VAL A 737 57.68 37.74 -6.40
C VAL A 737 58.22 36.63 -7.31
N GLY A 738 59.42 36.85 -7.84
CA GLY A 738 60.12 35.97 -8.78
C GLY A 738 60.86 36.76 -9.85
N ASN A 739 61.72 36.10 -10.63
CA ASN A 739 62.49 36.73 -11.71
C ASN A 739 61.63 36.98 -12.97
N VAL A 740 60.49 37.67 -12.81
CA VAL A 740 59.56 37.99 -13.90
C VAL A 740 60.14 39.13 -14.75
N SER A 741 60.68 38.78 -15.91
CA SER A 741 61.35 39.70 -16.83
C SER A 741 60.38 40.46 -17.73
N GLU A 742 59.28 39.82 -18.16
CA GLU A 742 58.30 40.43 -19.05
C GLU A 742 56.87 39.91 -18.81
N ILE A 743 55.90 40.80 -18.99
CA ILE A 743 54.46 40.54 -19.00
C ILE A 743 53.97 40.92 -20.39
N ILE A 744 53.54 39.92 -21.15
CA ILE A 744 53.12 40.01 -22.54
C ILE A 744 51.60 39.91 -22.57
N VAL A 745 50.94 41.04 -22.80
CA VAL A 745 49.49 41.13 -22.97
C VAL A 745 49.19 41.05 -24.46
N VAL A 746 48.38 40.08 -24.88
CA VAL A 746 48.02 39.87 -26.30
C VAL A 746 46.53 40.10 -26.48
N ASP A 747 46.17 41.26 -27.05
CA ASP A 747 44.80 41.57 -27.47
C ASP A 747 44.48 40.80 -28.76
N ASP A 748 43.55 39.84 -28.66
CA ASP A 748 43.08 39.00 -29.76
C ASP A 748 41.96 39.67 -30.56
N GLY A 749 42.18 40.92 -30.95
CA GLY A 749 41.25 41.69 -31.76
C GLY A 749 39.95 42.01 -31.01
N SER A 750 40.05 42.50 -29.77
CA SER A 750 38.88 42.89 -28.98
C SER A 750 37.98 43.88 -29.71
N THR A 751 36.67 43.73 -29.50
CA THR A 751 35.63 44.63 -29.99
C THR A 751 35.32 45.77 -29.01
N ASP A 752 35.75 45.65 -27.75
CA ASP A 752 35.72 46.73 -26.75
C ASP A 752 37.08 47.47 -26.67
N ASP A 753 37.25 48.34 -25.66
CA ASP A 753 38.47 49.13 -25.45
C ASP A 753 39.59 48.39 -24.67
N THR A 754 39.62 47.05 -24.66
CA THR A 754 40.63 46.27 -23.90
C THR A 754 42.06 46.69 -24.23
N TYR A 755 42.39 46.82 -25.52
CA TYR A 755 43.72 47.22 -25.97
C TYR A 755 44.07 48.66 -25.53
N GLY A 756 43.12 49.58 -25.66
CA GLY A 756 43.30 50.99 -25.29
C GLY A 756 43.55 51.14 -23.79
N VAL A 757 42.73 50.49 -22.97
CA VAL A 757 42.85 50.49 -21.51
C VAL A 757 44.20 49.91 -21.06
N ALA A 758 44.60 48.74 -21.57
CA ALA A 758 45.86 48.11 -21.20
C ALA A 758 47.10 48.91 -21.65
N LEU A 759 47.06 49.45 -22.89
CA LEU A 759 48.16 50.24 -23.43
C LEU A 759 48.31 51.57 -22.66
N ASN A 760 47.22 52.30 -22.44
CA ASN A 760 47.28 53.60 -21.76
C ASN A 760 47.78 53.47 -20.32
N ALA A 761 47.40 52.41 -19.61
CA ALA A 761 47.82 52.18 -18.23
C ALA A 761 49.30 51.78 -18.10
N TYR A 762 49.86 51.02 -19.06
CA TYR A 762 51.17 50.37 -18.87
C TYR A 762 52.21 50.62 -19.97
N ARG A 763 51.96 51.48 -20.96
CA ARG A 763 52.90 51.76 -22.07
C ARG A 763 54.31 52.16 -21.63
N GLN A 764 54.44 52.83 -20.48
CA GLN A 764 55.75 53.26 -19.94
C GLN A 764 56.37 52.26 -18.96
N HIS A 765 55.68 51.16 -18.63
CA HIS A 765 56.17 50.20 -17.66
C HIS A 765 57.19 49.25 -18.31
N PRO A 766 58.46 49.17 -17.85
CA PRO A 766 59.54 48.48 -18.57
C PRO A 766 59.33 46.97 -18.71
N ARG A 767 58.50 46.37 -17.85
CA ARG A 767 58.18 44.93 -17.85
C ARG A 767 56.91 44.58 -18.62
N VAL A 768 56.05 45.54 -19.01
CA VAL A 768 54.75 45.23 -19.63
C VAL A 768 54.79 45.57 -21.12
N LYS A 769 54.41 44.61 -21.97
CA LYS A 769 54.32 44.78 -23.42
C LYS A 769 52.93 44.39 -23.88
N VAL A 770 52.24 45.32 -24.54
CA VAL A 770 50.87 45.11 -25.04
C VAL A 770 50.93 44.99 -26.55
N TYR A 771 50.44 43.86 -27.07
CA TYR A 771 50.37 43.54 -28.49
C TYR A 771 48.92 43.40 -28.92
N ARG A 772 48.66 43.63 -30.22
CA ARG A 772 47.36 43.41 -30.83
C ARG A 772 47.50 42.56 -32.08
N LYS A 773 46.61 41.58 -32.25
CA LYS A 773 46.49 40.75 -33.45
C LYS A 773 45.04 40.68 -33.92
N PRO A 774 44.76 40.26 -35.17
CA PRO A 774 43.41 39.90 -35.59
C PRO A 774 42.86 38.75 -34.75
N ASN A 775 41.56 38.73 -34.47
CA ASN A 775 40.91 37.68 -33.69
C ASN A 775 41.12 36.31 -34.33
N GLY A 776 41.72 35.39 -33.59
CA GLY A 776 41.89 33.98 -33.98
C GLY A 776 41.57 33.01 -32.85
N GLY A 777 41.08 33.48 -31.71
CA GLY A 777 40.84 32.66 -30.53
C GLY A 777 42.02 32.64 -29.55
N LYS A 778 41.72 32.28 -28.30
CA LYS A 778 42.67 32.24 -27.18
C LYS A 778 43.95 31.46 -27.47
N ALA A 779 43.86 30.30 -28.12
CA ALA A 779 45.01 29.48 -28.48
C ALA A 779 46.02 30.25 -29.36
N THR A 780 45.53 31.01 -30.36
CA THR A 780 46.39 31.82 -31.25
C THR A 780 47.06 32.97 -30.52
N ALA A 781 46.38 33.60 -29.56
CA ALA A 781 46.94 34.65 -28.73
C ALA A 781 48.03 34.12 -27.78
N LEU A 782 47.81 32.93 -27.21
CA LEU A 782 48.81 32.24 -26.37
C LEU A 782 50.05 31.86 -27.19
N ASN A 783 49.88 31.26 -28.37
CA ASN A 783 51.01 30.90 -29.25
C ASN A 783 51.80 32.13 -29.69
N PHE A 784 51.11 33.22 -30.07
CA PHE A 784 51.77 34.48 -30.40
C PHE A 784 52.62 35.00 -29.24
N GLY A 785 52.09 34.93 -28.01
CA GLY A 785 52.83 35.29 -26.81
C GLY A 785 54.05 34.39 -26.55
N ILE A 786 53.94 33.08 -26.79
CA ILE A 786 55.02 32.09 -26.59
C ILE A 786 56.16 32.33 -27.58
N GLU A 787 55.82 32.64 -28.83
CA GLU A 787 56.79 32.88 -29.91
C GLU A 787 57.69 34.09 -29.59
N ILE A 788 57.10 35.18 -29.10
CA ILE A 788 57.82 36.42 -28.78
C ILE A 788 58.47 36.43 -27.38
N ALA A 789 58.07 35.51 -26.49
CA ALA A 789 58.65 35.37 -25.16
C ALA A 789 60.11 34.93 -25.24
N LYS A 790 60.97 35.59 -24.45
CA LYS A 790 62.43 35.33 -24.43
C LYS A 790 62.86 34.43 -23.28
N SER A 791 61.96 34.11 -22.37
CA SER A 791 62.23 33.32 -21.17
C SER A 791 62.00 31.83 -21.39
N ASP A 792 62.84 31.00 -20.75
CA ASP A 792 62.72 29.54 -20.79
C ASP A 792 61.47 29.04 -20.08
N ILE A 793 60.99 29.79 -19.08
CA ILE A 793 59.77 29.50 -18.32
C ILE A 793 58.72 30.56 -18.64
N ILE A 794 57.53 30.08 -18.99
CA ILE A 794 56.38 30.87 -19.37
C ILE A 794 55.25 30.61 -18.38
N VAL A 795 54.56 31.65 -17.92
CA VAL A 795 53.33 31.53 -17.13
C VAL A 795 52.18 32.05 -17.97
N ALA A 796 51.18 31.20 -18.24
CA ALA A 796 49.96 31.60 -18.92
C ALA A 796 48.85 31.83 -17.89
N ILE A 797 48.13 32.96 -18.04
CA ILE A 797 47.05 33.36 -17.13
C ILE A 797 45.91 34.03 -17.91
N ASP A 798 44.66 33.70 -17.56
CA ASP A 798 43.48 34.39 -18.07
C ASP A 798 43.40 35.86 -17.59
N ALA A 799 43.00 36.77 -18.48
CA ALA A 799 42.90 38.20 -18.21
C ALA A 799 41.92 38.61 -17.09
N ASP A 800 41.08 37.69 -16.60
CA ASP A 800 40.10 37.90 -15.52
C ASP A 800 40.60 37.38 -14.15
N THR A 801 41.88 37.01 -14.06
CA THR A 801 42.44 36.30 -12.91
C THR A 801 43.48 37.12 -12.15
N ARG A 802 43.42 37.08 -10.82
CA ARG A 802 44.42 37.68 -9.92
C ARG A 802 45.27 36.61 -9.25
N LEU A 803 46.60 36.79 -9.26
CA LEU A 803 47.53 35.86 -8.60
C LEU A 803 47.87 36.29 -7.17
N ASP A 804 48.10 35.31 -6.29
CA ASP A 804 48.82 35.56 -5.03
C ASP A 804 50.25 36.01 -5.33
N SER A 805 50.79 36.97 -4.57
CA SER A 805 52.11 37.55 -4.84
C SER A 805 53.25 36.52 -4.86
N ARG A 806 53.09 35.34 -4.26
CA ARG A 806 54.10 34.27 -4.33
C ARG A 806 53.81 33.18 -5.38
N ALA A 807 52.68 33.25 -6.08
CA ALA A 807 52.24 32.19 -6.98
C ALA A 807 53.28 31.87 -8.06
N VAL A 808 53.84 32.89 -8.73
CA VAL A 808 54.82 32.71 -9.81
C VAL A 808 56.12 32.05 -9.30
N SER A 809 56.67 32.51 -8.17
CA SER A 809 57.84 31.89 -7.56
C SER A 809 57.58 30.44 -7.11
N LEU A 810 56.39 30.16 -6.57
CA LEU A 810 56.00 28.81 -6.13
C LEU A 810 55.82 27.83 -7.29
N LEU A 811 55.32 28.28 -8.44
CA LEU A 811 55.23 27.46 -9.65
C LEU A 811 56.62 27.21 -10.25
N SER A 812 57.39 28.28 -10.43
CA SER A 812 58.64 28.24 -11.21
C SER A 812 59.76 27.45 -10.54
N ARG A 813 59.80 27.37 -9.20
CA ARG A 813 60.85 26.63 -8.47
C ARG A 813 60.99 25.14 -8.84
N HIS A 814 59.92 24.55 -9.37
CA HIS A 814 59.90 23.11 -9.70
C HIS A 814 60.64 22.79 -11.01
N PHE A 815 60.88 23.78 -11.88
CA PHE A 815 61.59 23.57 -13.15
C PHE A 815 63.10 23.31 -12.99
N VAL A 816 63.60 23.22 -11.75
CA VAL A 816 64.88 22.60 -11.44
C VAL A 816 64.96 21.15 -11.94
N ASP A 817 63.83 20.45 -12.03
CA ASP A 817 63.73 19.15 -12.71
C ASP A 817 63.68 19.36 -14.24
N PRO A 818 64.69 18.90 -14.99
CA PRO A 818 64.72 19.07 -16.44
C PRO A 818 63.62 18.26 -17.16
N LYS A 819 63.02 17.23 -16.53
CA LYS A 819 61.92 16.44 -17.10
C LYS A 819 60.54 17.07 -16.92
N LEU A 820 60.47 18.18 -16.18
CA LEU A 820 59.22 18.89 -15.92
C LEU A 820 58.85 19.79 -17.10
N GLY A 821 57.70 19.51 -17.70
CA GLY A 821 57.14 20.31 -18.79
C GLY A 821 56.18 21.40 -18.30
N ALA A 822 55.41 21.14 -17.23
CA ALA A 822 54.44 22.10 -16.72
C ALA A 822 54.13 21.96 -15.21
N VAL A 823 53.62 23.04 -14.62
CA VAL A 823 53.13 23.10 -13.23
C VAL A 823 51.77 23.78 -13.20
N ALA A 824 50.77 23.07 -12.69
CA ALA A 824 49.43 23.59 -12.44
C ALA A 824 49.34 24.25 -11.06
N GLY A 825 48.74 25.45 -11.01
CA GLY A 825 48.36 26.09 -9.75
C GLY A 825 46.94 25.72 -9.30
N ALA A 826 46.59 26.17 -8.10
CA ALA A 826 45.27 26.04 -7.52
C ALA A 826 44.38 27.25 -7.86
N VAL A 827 43.16 26.98 -8.32
CA VAL A 827 42.18 28.00 -8.69
C VAL A 827 41.16 28.17 -7.58
N GLU A 828 40.79 29.42 -7.30
CA GLU A 828 39.76 29.82 -6.36
C GLU A 828 38.74 30.74 -7.02
N VAL A 829 37.50 30.68 -6.55
CA VAL A 829 36.44 31.61 -6.95
C VAL A 829 36.52 32.87 -6.09
N GLY A 830 36.82 34.01 -6.71
CA GLY A 830 36.92 35.31 -6.04
C GLY A 830 35.58 35.96 -5.71
N ASN A 831 34.48 35.54 -6.34
CA ASN A 831 33.14 36.13 -6.20
C ASN A 831 32.08 35.14 -5.64
N ALA A 832 32.46 34.33 -4.64
CA ALA A 832 31.62 33.29 -4.02
C ALA A 832 30.46 33.83 -3.13
N LYS A 833 29.70 34.82 -3.62
CA LYS A 833 28.62 35.51 -2.91
C LYS A 833 27.23 34.90 -3.15
N LYS A 834 26.97 34.34 -4.34
CA LYS A 834 25.68 33.74 -4.74
C LYS A 834 25.71 32.22 -4.62
N LEU A 835 24.54 31.57 -4.58
CA LEU A 835 24.44 30.11 -4.44
C LEU A 835 25.24 29.35 -5.50
N ILE A 836 25.12 29.75 -6.77
CA ILE A 836 25.82 29.09 -7.89
C ILE A 836 27.35 29.29 -7.85
N THR A 837 27.82 30.48 -7.46
CA THR A 837 29.26 30.75 -7.33
C THR A 837 29.85 30.05 -6.11
N ARG A 838 29.05 29.84 -5.04
CA ARG A 838 29.45 29.00 -3.91
C ARG A 838 29.51 27.51 -4.24
N PHE A 839 28.58 26.99 -5.05
CA PHE A 839 28.68 25.60 -5.53
C PHE A 839 29.95 25.37 -6.37
N GLN A 840 30.27 26.32 -7.26
CA GLN A 840 31.50 26.26 -8.04
C GLN A 840 32.76 26.37 -7.16
N ALA A 841 32.75 27.24 -6.14
CA ALA A 841 33.85 27.34 -5.18
C ALA A 841 34.09 26.02 -4.44
N LEU A 842 33.02 25.33 -4.05
CA LEU A 842 33.08 24.02 -3.40
C LEU A 842 33.61 22.94 -4.34
N GLU A 843 33.15 22.91 -5.59
CA GLU A 843 33.64 21.97 -6.62
C GLU A 843 35.15 22.14 -6.88
N TYR A 844 35.65 23.38 -6.91
CA TYR A 844 37.08 23.63 -7.14
C TYR A 844 37.95 22.97 -6.06
N VAL A 845 37.53 23.04 -4.78
CA VAL A 845 38.27 22.44 -3.67
C VAL A 845 38.07 20.92 -3.63
N VAL A 846 36.83 20.44 -3.65
CA VAL A 846 36.50 19.03 -3.36
C VAL A 846 36.71 18.12 -4.57
N SER A 847 36.64 18.65 -5.79
CA SER A 847 36.84 17.87 -7.02
C SER A 847 38.09 18.32 -7.78
N GLN A 848 38.16 19.55 -8.29
CA GLN A 848 39.23 19.89 -9.25
C GLN A 848 40.63 19.89 -8.63
N ASN A 849 40.83 20.58 -7.51
CA ASN A 849 42.12 20.63 -6.80
C ASN A 849 42.51 19.24 -6.27
N LEU A 850 41.55 18.51 -5.68
CA LEU A 850 41.78 17.16 -5.16
C LEU A 850 42.14 16.17 -6.27
N ASP A 851 41.41 16.18 -7.40
CA ASP A 851 41.67 15.31 -8.54
C ASP A 851 43.05 15.62 -9.16
N ARG A 852 43.43 16.89 -9.36
CA ARG A 852 44.78 17.25 -9.83
C ARG A 852 45.86 16.73 -8.88
N ARG A 853 45.65 16.88 -7.57
CA ARG A 853 46.56 16.40 -6.54
C ARG A 853 46.72 14.86 -6.58
N ALA A 854 45.63 14.13 -6.76
CA ALA A 854 45.66 12.68 -6.88
C ALA A 854 46.34 12.21 -8.17
N LEU A 855 45.98 12.83 -9.29
CA LEU A 855 46.44 12.44 -10.63
C LEU A 855 47.92 12.76 -10.88
N GLU A 856 48.50 13.72 -10.17
CA GLU A 856 49.95 13.99 -10.20
C GLU A 856 50.77 12.71 -9.89
N VAL A 857 50.32 11.89 -8.94
CA VAL A 857 51.06 10.69 -8.49
C VAL A 857 51.35 9.73 -9.64
N ALA A 858 50.50 9.72 -10.66
CA ALA A 858 50.62 8.87 -11.84
C ALA A 858 51.02 9.63 -13.11
N ASN A 859 51.41 10.91 -13.02
CA ASN A 859 51.60 11.82 -14.17
C ASN A 859 50.40 11.77 -15.13
N GLY A 860 49.20 11.91 -14.56
CA GLY A 860 47.91 11.85 -15.29
C GLY A 860 47.05 13.09 -15.08
N ILE A 861 47.64 14.26 -14.82
CA ILE A 861 46.92 15.52 -14.66
C ILE A 861 46.15 15.82 -15.95
N ILE A 862 44.85 16.08 -15.83
CA ILE A 862 43.98 16.24 -17.00
C ILE A 862 44.08 17.64 -17.61
N VAL A 863 44.29 18.65 -16.76
CA VAL A 863 44.35 20.05 -17.19
C VAL A 863 45.26 20.86 -16.28
N VAL A 864 46.19 21.59 -16.89
CA VAL A 864 46.85 22.77 -16.29
C VAL A 864 45.93 23.96 -16.59
N PRO A 865 45.24 24.53 -15.59
CA PRO A 865 44.16 25.47 -15.83
C PRO A 865 44.67 26.77 -16.47
N GLY A 866 43.94 27.30 -17.44
CA GLY A 866 44.24 28.61 -18.06
C GLY A 866 44.34 29.79 -17.08
N ALA A 867 43.70 29.69 -15.91
CA ALA A 867 43.81 30.70 -14.85
C ALA A 867 45.19 30.72 -14.14
N ILE A 868 45.94 29.60 -14.14
CA ILE A 868 47.27 29.53 -13.50
C ILE A 868 48.05 28.29 -13.97
N GLY A 869 48.91 28.48 -14.96
CA GLY A 869 49.81 27.44 -15.45
C GLY A 869 51.19 27.97 -15.76
N ALA A 870 52.23 27.30 -15.26
CA ALA A 870 53.61 27.54 -15.67
C ALA A 870 54.09 26.41 -16.59
N TRP A 871 54.84 26.77 -17.62
CA TRP A 871 55.24 25.90 -18.72
C TRP A 871 56.72 26.10 -19.04
N ARG A 872 57.42 25.00 -19.32
CA ARG A 872 58.74 25.07 -19.96
C ARG A 872 58.52 25.35 -21.44
N ARG A 873 59.08 26.46 -21.94
CA ARG A 873 58.90 26.92 -23.32
C ARG A 873 59.25 25.84 -24.33
N ASP A 874 60.40 25.19 -24.16
CA ASP A 874 60.85 24.13 -25.06
C ASP A 874 59.89 22.93 -25.08
N ALA A 875 59.30 22.55 -23.93
CA ALA A 875 58.33 21.46 -23.86
C ALA A 875 57.01 21.80 -24.59
N VAL A 876 56.61 23.08 -24.59
CA VAL A 876 55.43 23.55 -25.35
C VAL A 876 55.71 23.55 -26.85
N LEU A 877 56.90 23.99 -27.25
CA LEU A 877 57.33 23.98 -28.66
C LEU A 877 57.51 22.56 -29.21
N ASP A 878 58.02 21.64 -28.40
CA ASP A 878 58.21 20.21 -28.73
C ASP A 878 56.91 19.53 -29.17
N VAL A 879 55.77 19.97 -28.63
CA VAL A 879 54.45 19.40 -28.97
C VAL A 879 53.60 20.29 -29.90
N GLY A 880 54.18 21.36 -30.46
CA GLY A 880 53.51 22.23 -31.43
C GLY A 880 52.59 23.32 -30.84
N GLY A 881 52.66 23.59 -29.53
CA GLY A 881 51.89 24.66 -28.89
C GLY A 881 50.39 24.36 -28.70
N TYR A 882 49.60 25.42 -28.51
CA TYR A 882 48.14 25.34 -28.33
C TYR A 882 47.46 25.15 -29.70
N GLU A 883 46.65 24.10 -29.86
CA GLU A 883 45.85 23.90 -31.08
C GLU A 883 44.44 24.49 -30.96
N GLU A 884 43.86 24.85 -32.11
CA GLU A 884 42.57 25.56 -32.22
C GLU A 884 41.36 24.63 -32.39
N ASP A 885 41.58 23.33 -32.54
CA ASP A 885 40.55 22.33 -32.86
C ASP A 885 39.74 21.84 -31.64
N THR A 886 40.08 22.33 -30.44
CA THR A 886 39.37 22.01 -29.18
C THR A 886 38.97 23.28 -28.41
N LEU A 887 37.83 23.24 -27.72
CA LEU A 887 37.40 24.33 -26.81
C LEU A 887 38.09 24.35 -25.44
N ALA A 888 38.95 23.37 -25.19
CA ALA A 888 39.71 23.18 -23.96
C ALA A 888 41.20 23.04 -24.33
N GLU A 889 41.73 24.11 -24.92
CA GLU A 889 43.09 24.20 -25.45
C GLU A 889 44.17 23.89 -24.40
N ASP A 890 43.88 24.22 -23.14
CA ASP A 890 44.75 23.98 -21.99
C ASP A 890 44.81 22.48 -21.61
N ALA A 891 43.68 21.79 -21.68
CA ALA A 891 43.63 20.34 -21.47
C ALA A 891 44.27 19.55 -22.62
N ASP A 892 44.09 19.99 -23.88
CA ASP A 892 44.77 19.40 -25.05
C ASP A 892 46.29 19.46 -24.89
N LEU A 893 46.84 20.65 -24.62
CA LEU A 893 48.28 20.83 -24.42
C LEU A 893 48.80 19.99 -23.24
N THR A 894 48.05 19.93 -22.14
CA THR A 894 48.38 19.13 -20.96
C THR A 894 48.56 17.64 -21.30
N LEU A 895 47.65 17.07 -22.10
CA LEU A 895 47.75 15.66 -22.49
C LEU A 895 48.84 15.42 -23.54
N LYS A 896 49.10 16.36 -24.45
CA LYS A 896 50.22 16.26 -25.39
C LYS A 896 51.57 16.17 -24.69
N LEU A 897 51.84 17.04 -23.71
CA LEU A 897 53.09 17.02 -22.93
C LEU A 897 53.30 15.66 -22.27
N GLN A 898 52.28 15.12 -21.61
CA GLN A 898 52.36 13.82 -20.94
C GLN A 898 52.54 12.66 -21.93
N ARG A 899 51.95 12.74 -23.13
CA ARG A 899 52.16 11.76 -24.21
C ARG A 899 53.58 11.82 -24.79
N ALA A 900 54.16 13.02 -24.87
CA ALA A 900 55.57 13.23 -25.25
C ALA A 900 56.58 12.85 -24.14
N GLY A 901 56.09 12.46 -22.94
CA GLY A 901 56.92 11.98 -21.84
C GLY A 901 57.31 13.06 -20.82
N TRP A 902 56.81 14.28 -20.97
CA TRP A 902 57.01 15.34 -19.98
C TRP A 902 56.20 15.08 -18.71
N HIS A 903 56.77 15.48 -17.57
CA HIS A 903 56.07 15.44 -16.30
C HIS A 903 55.28 16.72 -16.06
N ILE A 904 54.14 16.59 -15.39
CA ILE A 904 53.31 17.72 -14.96
C ILE A 904 53.07 17.60 -13.46
N LEU A 905 53.27 18.70 -12.74
CA LEU A 905 53.11 18.77 -11.28
C LEU A 905 51.96 19.70 -10.89
N TYR A 906 51.47 19.54 -9.66
CA TYR A 906 50.48 20.44 -9.07
C TYR A 906 51.06 21.13 -7.82
N GLU A 907 51.07 22.47 -7.82
CA GLU A 907 51.49 23.30 -6.68
C GLU A 907 50.26 23.92 -6.00
N PRO A 908 49.73 23.29 -4.93
CA PRO A 908 48.51 23.75 -4.26
C PRO A 908 48.69 25.10 -3.54
N ALA A 909 49.92 25.53 -3.26
CA ALA A 909 50.16 26.80 -2.57
C ALA A 909 50.14 28.02 -3.52
N ALA A 910 50.30 27.79 -4.83
CA ALA A 910 50.21 28.83 -5.87
C ALA A 910 48.73 29.05 -6.21
N LEU A 911 48.16 30.13 -5.67
CA LEU A 911 46.73 30.42 -5.78
C LEU A 911 46.45 31.46 -6.85
N ALA A 912 45.37 31.24 -7.60
CA ALA A 912 44.79 32.19 -8.53
C ALA A 912 43.29 32.37 -8.25
N ARG A 913 42.84 33.62 -8.16
CA ARG A 913 41.43 33.96 -7.93
C ARG A 913 40.82 34.44 -9.24
N THR A 914 39.79 33.75 -9.71
CA THR A 914 39.06 34.04 -10.95
C THR A 914 37.58 34.33 -10.68
N GLU A 915 36.90 34.96 -11.63
CA GLU A 915 35.47 35.26 -11.56
C GLU A 915 34.60 34.08 -12.04
N ALA A 916 33.71 33.58 -11.17
CA ALA A 916 32.72 32.57 -11.53
C ALA A 916 31.42 33.21 -12.05
N PRO A 917 30.69 32.55 -12.99
CA PRO A 917 29.42 33.05 -13.50
C PRO A 917 28.37 33.23 -12.40
N GLN A 918 27.74 34.40 -12.34
CA GLN A 918 26.76 34.74 -11.29
C GLN A 918 25.31 34.30 -11.59
N THR A 919 24.99 33.95 -12.84
CA THR A 919 23.64 33.55 -13.28
C THR A 919 23.64 32.14 -13.85
N LEU A 920 22.49 31.47 -13.77
CA LEU A 920 22.34 30.10 -14.25
C LEU A 920 22.64 29.97 -15.75
N GLY A 921 22.16 30.91 -16.57
CA GLY A 921 22.41 30.89 -18.02
C GLY A 921 23.90 30.99 -18.38
N LEU A 922 24.63 31.91 -17.74
CA LEU A 922 26.08 32.07 -17.94
C LEU A 922 26.86 30.85 -17.45
N PHE A 923 26.46 30.30 -16.29
CA PHE A 923 27.03 29.06 -15.75
C PHE A 923 26.84 27.87 -16.71
N LEU A 924 25.63 27.65 -17.23
CA LEU A 924 25.36 26.54 -18.16
C LEU A 924 26.16 26.68 -19.46
N ARG A 925 26.37 27.90 -19.97
CA ARG A 925 27.24 28.15 -21.13
C ARG A 925 28.70 27.80 -20.83
N GLN A 926 29.22 28.23 -19.67
CA GLN A 926 30.58 27.88 -19.22
C GLN A 926 30.74 26.36 -19.12
N ARG A 927 29.82 25.69 -18.43
CA ARG A 927 29.90 24.23 -18.22
C ARG A 927 29.76 23.43 -19.50
N PHE A 928 28.89 23.88 -20.41
CA PHE A 928 28.80 23.28 -21.74
C PHE A 928 30.12 23.38 -22.49
N ARG A 929 30.77 24.55 -22.50
CA ARG A 929 32.08 24.72 -23.15
C ARG A 929 33.13 23.80 -22.55
N TRP A 930 33.23 23.73 -21.23
CA TRP A 930 34.21 22.90 -20.55
C TRP A 930 33.97 21.41 -20.78
N MET A 931 32.73 20.97 -20.60
CA MET A 931 32.38 19.57 -20.78
C MET A 931 32.58 19.17 -22.25
N PHE A 932 32.04 19.93 -23.20
CA PHE A 932 32.23 19.66 -24.63
C PHE A 932 33.72 19.66 -25.03
N GLY A 933 34.50 20.66 -24.58
CA GLY A 933 35.95 20.70 -24.83
C GLY A 933 36.69 19.50 -24.27
N MET A 934 36.38 19.08 -23.03
CA MET A 934 36.96 17.88 -22.43
C MET A 934 36.60 16.60 -23.21
N LEU A 935 35.40 16.53 -23.78
CA LEU A 935 34.99 15.42 -24.64
C LEU A 935 35.82 15.40 -25.93
N GLN A 936 36.02 16.56 -26.58
CA GLN A 936 36.87 16.70 -27.76
C GLN A 936 38.30 16.23 -27.47
N VAL A 937 38.88 16.70 -26.36
CA VAL A 937 40.23 16.31 -25.91
C VAL A 937 40.33 14.79 -25.67
N ALA A 938 39.35 14.19 -25.00
CA ALA A 938 39.35 12.74 -24.76
C ALA A 938 39.30 11.93 -26.07
N PHE A 939 38.46 12.34 -27.04
CA PHE A 939 38.41 11.69 -28.35
C PHE A 939 39.68 11.91 -29.17
N LYS A 940 40.23 13.13 -29.18
CA LYS A 940 41.48 13.46 -29.87
C LYS A 940 42.65 12.63 -29.37
N HIS A 941 42.72 12.36 -28.06
CA HIS A 941 43.79 11.55 -27.48
C HIS A 941 43.45 10.08 -27.22
N ILE A 942 42.32 9.57 -27.71
CA ILE A 942 41.91 8.16 -27.47
C ILE A 942 42.95 7.14 -27.98
N GLY A 943 43.74 7.53 -28.99
CA GLY A 943 44.87 6.73 -29.51
C GLY A 943 45.92 6.36 -28.46
N ALA A 944 46.06 7.15 -27.38
CA ALA A 944 46.99 6.89 -26.28
C ALA A 944 46.75 5.55 -25.58
N LEU A 945 45.54 4.98 -25.69
CA LEU A 945 45.24 3.63 -25.18
C LEU A 945 46.07 2.53 -25.85
N ARG A 946 46.50 2.76 -27.10
CA ARG A 946 47.30 1.82 -27.90
C ARG A 946 48.80 2.14 -27.91
N GLU A 947 49.21 3.30 -27.37
CA GLU A 947 50.60 3.74 -27.35
C GLU A 947 51.45 2.97 -26.34
N ARG A 948 52.76 2.84 -26.64
CA ARG A 948 53.78 2.38 -25.69
C ARG A 948 54.26 3.59 -24.89
N GLY A 949 53.92 3.66 -23.60
CA GLY A 949 54.23 4.81 -22.73
C GLY A 949 52.98 5.54 -22.25
N ALA A 950 53.11 6.81 -21.87
CA ALA A 950 52.00 7.70 -21.46
C ALA A 950 51.05 7.10 -20.40
N HIS A 951 51.60 6.34 -19.44
CA HIS A 951 50.81 5.54 -18.50
C HIS A 951 49.78 6.35 -17.70
N GLY A 952 50.11 7.58 -17.32
CA GLY A 952 49.17 8.47 -16.64
C GLY A 952 47.97 8.87 -17.49
N VAL A 953 48.18 9.19 -18.77
CA VAL A 953 47.09 9.51 -19.71
C VAL A 953 46.22 8.28 -19.98
N LYS A 954 46.86 7.15 -20.23
CA LYS A 954 46.22 5.88 -20.61
C LYS A 954 45.37 5.28 -19.48
N TYR A 955 45.90 5.17 -18.27
CA TYR A 955 45.26 4.44 -17.19
C TYR A 955 44.48 5.34 -16.21
N PHE A 956 44.73 6.65 -16.23
CA PHE A 956 44.11 7.58 -15.27
C PHE A 956 43.35 8.71 -15.96
N ALA A 957 43.98 9.52 -16.82
CA ALA A 957 43.33 10.70 -17.40
C ALA A 957 42.14 10.33 -18.30
N LEU A 958 42.34 9.47 -19.31
CA LEU A 958 41.28 9.09 -20.26
C LEU A 958 40.13 8.32 -19.58
N PRO A 959 40.38 7.28 -18.76
CA PRO A 959 39.30 6.64 -18.01
C PRO A 959 38.56 7.61 -17.10
N ASN A 960 39.25 8.56 -16.45
CA ASN A 960 38.58 9.52 -15.60
C ASN A 960 37.63 10.45 -16.36
N ILE A 961 38.03 10.93 -17.54
CA ILE A 961 37.15 11.74 -18.39
C ILE A 961 35.97 10.91 -18.89
N LEU A 962 36.24 9.78 -19.57
CA LEU A 962 35.20 9.01 -20.26
C LEU A 962 34.23 8.31 -19.29
N LEU A 963 34.74 7.67 -18.24
CA LEU A 963 33.93 6.90 -17.31
C LEU A 963 33.27 7.81 -16.27
N PHE A 964 34.06 8.58 -15.53
CA PHE A 964 33.58 9.26 -14.33
C PHE A 964 33.00 10.66 -14.60
N GLN A 965 33.53 11.40 -15.58
CA GLN A 965 32.95 12.70 -15.96
C GLN A 965 31.78 12.55 -16.94
N PHE A 966 31.86 11.62 -17.89
CA PHE A 966 30.84 11.44 -18.93
C PHE A 966 29.83 10.31 -18.67
N LEU A 967 30.26 9.04 -18.69
CA LEU A 967 29.32 7.91 -18.61
C LEU A 967 28.46 7.98 -17.34
N PHE A 968 29.08 8.24 -16.19
CA PHE A 968 28.35 8.39 -14.93
C PHE A 968 27.35 9.55 -14.96
N ALA A 969 27.68 10.68 -15.60
CA ALA A 969 26.76 11.81 -15.73
C ALA A 969 25.56 11.48 -16.62
N LEU A 970 25.71 10.61 -17.61
CA LEU A 970 24.63 10.17 -18.52
C LEU A 970 23.73 9.09 -17.90
N VAL A 971 24.29 8.20 -17.07
CA VAL A 971 23.53 7.11 -16.42
C VAL A 971 22.79 7.60 -15.18
N SER A 972 23.35 8.56 -14.44
CA SER A 972 22.77 9.03 -13.16
C SER A 972 21.32 9.55 -13.24
N PRO A 973 20.86 10.27 -14.28
CA PRO A 973 19.45 10.67 -14.42
C PRO A 973 18.47 9.50 -14.42
N ILE A 974 18.87 8.36 -15.01
CA ILE A 974 18.04 7.15 -15.07
C ILE A 974 17.90 6.57 -13.66
N VAL A 975 19.01 6.52 -12.91
CA VAL A 975 19.03 6.05 -11.53
C VAL A 975 18.16 6.94 -10.62
N ASP A 976 18.26 8.26 -10.76
CA ASP A 976 17.47 9.22 -9.98
C ASP A 976 15.96 9.10 -10.32
N LEU A 977 15.60 8.90 -11.60
CA LEU A 977 14.21 8.68 -12.01
C LEU A 977 13.63 7.38 -11.43
N LEU A 978 14.39 6.28 -11.49
CA LEU A 978 13.96 4.99 -10.94
C LEU A 978 13.73 5.06 -9.43
N LEU A 979 14.54 5.83 -8.70
CA LEU A 979 14.32 6.10 -7.28
C LEU A 979 12.99 6.82 -7.05
N LEU A 980 12.71 7.90 -7.80
CA LEU A 980 11.45 8.64 -7.66
C LEU A 980 10.23 7.75 -7.94
N LEU A 981 10.32 6.89 -8.95
CA LEU A 981 9.26 5.92 -9.26
C LEU A 981 9.09 4.87 -8.15
N SER A 982 10.18 4.39 -7.56
CA SER A 982 10.14 3.43 -6.44
C SER A 982 9.52 4.05 -5.18
N ILE A 983 9.88 5.29 -4.84
CA ILE A 983 9.28 6.00 -3.71
C ILE A 983 7.81 6.29 -4.00
N GLY A 984 7.47 6.72 -5.22
CA GLY A 984 6.09 6.95 -5.63
C GLY A 984 5.23 5.70 -5.51
N ALA A 985 5.76 4.54 -5.90
CA ALA A 985 5.10 3.24 -5.76
C ALA A 985 4.87 2.85 -4.29
N ASP A 986 5.88 3.05 -3.43
CA ASP A 986 5.75 2.77 -1.99
C ASP A 986 4.77 3.73 -1.29
N VAL A 987 4.77 5.01 -1.67
CA VAL A 987 3.80 6.00 -1.16
C VAL A 987 2.38 5.63 -1.62
N TYR A 988 2.22 5.25 -2.88
CA TYR A 988 0.95 4.76 -3.40
C TYR A 988 0.48 3.52 -2.63
N HIS A 989 1.37 2.55 -2.39
CA HIS A 989 1.09 1.36 -1.59
C HIS A 989 0.73 1.71 -0.13
N TYR A 990 1.42 2.68 0.48
CA TYR A 990 1.10 3.17 1.82
C TYR A 990 -0.30 3.80 1.90
N ILE A 991 -0.65 4.63 0.92
CA ILE A 991 -1.99 5.25 0.84
C ILE A 991 -3.08 4.19 0.73
N GLN A 992 -2.84 3.10 -0.01
CA GLN A 992 -3.82 2.03 -0.21
C GLN A 992 -3.95 1.09 0.99
N ASN A 993 -2.82 0.70 1.62
CA ASN A 993 -2.79 -0.42 2.55
C ASN A 993 -2.57 -0.02 4.02
N GLY A 994 -2.31 1.26 4.31
CA GLY A 994 -2.22 1.80 5.68
C GLY A 994 -1.06 1.26 6.54
N MET A 995 -0.28 0.29 6.07
CA MET A 995 0.90 -0.26 6.75
C MET A 995 2.20 0.43 6.32
N ALA A 996 3.00 0.78 7.33
CA ALA A 996 4.13 1.71 7.26
C ALA A 996 5.50 1.01 7.23
N ALA A 997 5.76 0.17 6.24
CA ALA A 997 7.11 -0.30 5.96
C ALA A 997 7.54 0.13 4.56
N ALA A 998 8.57 0.97 4.48
CA ALA A 998 9.26 1.24 3.22
C ALA A 998 9.74 -0.10 2.65
N SER A 999 9.55 -0.34 1.36
CA SER A 999 9.96 -1.61 0.76
C SER A 999 11.47 -1.83 0.98
N PRO A 1000 11.94 -3.09 1.04
CA PRO A 1000 13.37 -3.38 1.10
C PRO A 1000 14.16 -2.68 -0.01
N ARG A 1001 13.55 -2.48 -1.18
CA ARG A 1001 14.12 -1.71 -2.30
C ARG A 1001 14.31 -0.24 -1.94
N THR A 1002 13.30 0.43 -1.39
CA THR A 1002 13.40 1.83 -0.96
C THR A 1002 14.38 1.99 0.17
N LEU A 1003 14.37 1.09 1.17
CA LEU A 1003 15.37 1.09 2.24
C LEU A 1003 16.79 0.90 1.69
N ALA A 1004 17.00 0.01 0.72
CA ALA A 1004 18.31 -0.18 0.12
C ALA A 1004 18.79 1.08 -0.62
N ILE A 1005 17.92 1.76 -1.37
CA ILE A 1005 18.29 2.97 -2.10
C ILE A 1005 18.55 4.15 -1.14
N LEU A 1006 17.72 4.32 -0.11
CA LEU A 1006 17.95 5.34 0.93
C LEU A 1006 19.26 5.07 1.68
N SER A 1007 19.54 3.80 2.01
CA SER A 1007 20.80 3.40 2.65
C SER A 1007 22.00 3.71 1.75
N TYR A 1008 21.90 3.42 0.45
CA TYR A 1008 22.93 3.79 -0.54
C TYR A 1008 23.17 5.30 -0.58
N TRP A 1009 22.11 6.09 -0.60
CA TRP A 1009 22.20 7.56 -0.59
C TRP A 1009 22.88 8.09 0.67
N ALA A 1010 22.50 7.57 1.83
CA ALA A 1010 23.11 7.95 3.10
C ALA A 1010 24.62 7.63 3.12
N ILE A 1011 25.01 6.42 2.72
CA ILE A 1011 26.42 6.00 2.64
C ILE A 1011 27.20 6.90 1.68
N TRP A 1012 26.66 7.15 0.48
CA TRP A 1012 27.34 7.97 -0.51
C TRP A 1012 27.53 9.42 -0.03
N HIS A 1013 26.52 9.98 0.65
CA HIS A 1013 26.59 11.33 1.19
C HIS A 1013 27.64 11.45 2.32
N ILE A 1014 27.72 10.43 3.18
CA ILE A 1014 28.77 10.34 4.21
C ILE A 1014 30.17 10.28 3.57
N LEU A 1015 30.34 9.51 2.48
CA LEU A 1015 31.60 9.42 1.76
C LEU A 1015 31.99 10.76 1.10
N GLU A 1016 31.06 11.43 0.41
CA GLU A 1016 31.30 12.76 -0.18
C GLU A 1016 31.72 13.78 0.88
N PHE A 1017 31.07 13.75 2.04
CA PHE A 1017 31.42 14.61 3.16
C PHE A 1017 32.83 14.30 3.70
N ALA A 1018 33.17 13.03 3.91
CA ALA A 1018 34.50 12.64 4.36
C ALA A 1018 35.59 13.10 3.38
N VAL A 1019 35.34 12.97 2.08
CA VAL A 1019 36.25 13.43 1.02
C VAL A 1019 36.40 14.96 1.04
N ALA A 1020 35.30 15.70 1.23
CA ALA A 1020 35.35 17.15 1.35
C ALA A 1020 36.19 17.60 2.56
N VAL A 1021 36.03 16.96 3.73
CA VAL A 1021 36.85 17.23 4.92
C VAL A 1021 38.34 17.02 4.62
N VAL A 1022 38.68 15.93 3.94
CA VAL A 1022 40.07 15.66 3.55
C VAL A 1022 40.58 16.72 2.57
N ALA A 1023 39.81 17.08 1.55
CA ALA A 1023 40.20 18.09 0.56
C ALA A 1023 40.53 19.45 1.20
N TYR A 1024 39.65 19.96 2.07
CA TYR A 1024 39.90 21.21 2.80
C TYR A 1024 41.13 21.13 3.70
N LYS A 1025 41.33 20.01 4.40
CA LYS A 1025 42.49 19.79 5.25
C LYS A 1025 43.79 19.77 4.44
N LEU A 1026 43.80 19.13 3.27
CA LEU A 1026 44.97 19.08 2.38
C LEU A 1026 45.31 20.45 1.77
N ASP A 1027 44.31 21.28 1.52
CA ASP A 1027 44.48 22.67 1.07
C ASP A 1027 44.83 23.65 2.22
N GLY A 1028 44.99 23.15 3.45
CA GLY A 1028 45.39 23.96 4.61
C GLY A 1028 44.29 24.88 5.14
N ARG A 1029 43.02 24.58 4.82
CA ARG A 1029 41.85 25.38 5.20
C ARG A 1029 41.02 24.66 6.25
N ARG A 1030 40.34 25.43 7.10
CA ARG A 1030 39.24 24.88 7.91
C ARG A 1030 37.98 24.86 7.05
N MET A 1031 37.29 23.72 7.06
CA MET A 1031 36.01 23.58 6.37
C MET A 1031 34.91 24.32 7.17
N PRO A 1032 34.20 25.30 6.58
CA PRO A 1032 33.03 25.89 7.23
C PRO A 1032 31.92 24.85 7.45
N ILE A 1033 31.37 24.78 8.67
CA ILE A 1033 30.26 23.86 9.01
C ILE A 1033 29.03 24.12 8.13
N ALA A 1034 28.82 25.38 7.73
CA ALA A 1034 27.74 25.78 6.82
C ALA A 1034 27.81 25.11 5.43
N LEU A 1035 28.91 24.45 5.07
CA LEU A 1035 29.03 23.68 3.83
C LEU A 1035 28.34 22.31 3.87
N PHE A 1036 28.03 21.78 5.06
CA PHE A 1036 27.34 20.48 5.19
C PHE A 1036 25.99 20.44 4.46
N PRO A 1037 25.03 21.34 4.73
CA PRO A 1037 23.78 21.38 3.98
C PRO A 1037 23.99 21.75 2.50
N MET A 1038 25.06 22.46 2.16
CA MET A 1038 25.37 22.81 0.77
C MET A 1038 25.81 21.61 -0.06
N LEU A 1039 26.62 20.69 0.49
CA LEU A 1039 26.98 19.44 -0.18
C LEU A 1039 25.73 18.59 -0.47
N ALA A 1040 24.80 18.52 0.49
CA ALA A 1040 23.53 17.82 0.30
C ALA A 1040 22.70 18.48 -0.81
N LEU A 1041 22.56 19.80 -0.77
CA LEU A 1041 21.80 20.55 -1.78
C LEU A 1041 22.42 20.45 -3.18
N GLN A 1042 23.76 20.40 -3.28
CA GLN A 1042 24.46 20.24 -4.56
C GLN A 1042 24.05 18.93 -5.26
N ARG A 1043 23.75 17.86 -4.50
CA ARG A 1043 23.30 16.58 -5.04
C ARG A 1043 21.95 16.65 -5.74
N PHE A 1044 21.02 17.46 -5.23
CA PHE A 1044 19.63 17.54 -5.68
C PHE A 1044 19.33 18.70 -6.63
N CYS A 1045 20.20 19.72 -6.68
CA CYS A 1045 20.01 20.86 -7.56
C CYS A 1045 21.14 21.02 -8.60
N TYR A 1046 22.39 20.93 -8.17
CA TYR A 1046 23.54 21.24 -9.04
C TYR A 1046 23.84 20.10 -10.00
N ARG A 1047 23.73 18.84 -9.53
CA ARG A 1047 24.05 17.66 -10.35
C ARG A 1047 23.13 17.52 -11.56
N GLN A 1048 21.86 17.90 -11.41
CA GLN A 1048 20.85 17.90 -12.46
C GLN A 1048 21.20 18.89 -13.57
N LEU A 1049 21.82 20.03 -13.23
CA LEU A 1049 22.37 20.96 -14.21
C LEU A 1049 23.52 20.32 -14.99
N ILE A 1050 24.39 19.57 -14.31
CA ILE A 1050 25.49 18.85 -14.97
C ILE A 1050 24.97 17.73 -15.88
N TYR A 1051 23.89 17.03 -15.50
CA TYR A 1051 23.23 16.05 -16.38
C TYR A 1051 22.75 16.68 -17.68
N TYR A 1052 22.03 17.81 -17.56
CA TYR A 1052 21.57 18.57 -18.72
C TYR A 1052 22.74 18.97 -19.63
N VAL A 1053 23.84 19.46 -19.04
CA VAL A 1053 25.04 19.83 -19.79
C VAL A 1053 25.65 18.61 -20.48
N ALA A 1054 25.77 17.46 -19.81
CA ALA A 1054 26.33 16.23 -20.37
C ALA A 1054 25.53 15.73 -21.58
N ILE A 1055 24.20 15.66 -21.44
CA ILE A 1055 23.30 15.27 -22.53
C ILE A 1055 23.44 16.26 -23.71
N LYS A 1056 23.48 17.57 -23.42
CA LYS A 1056 23.66 18.60 -24.43
C LYS A 1056 25.02 18.49 -25.15
N SER A 1057 26.11 18.22 -24.42
CA SER A 1057 27.45 18.05 -24.98
C SER A 1057 27.53 16.82 -25.89
N VAL A 1058 26.95 15.69 -25.49
CA VAL A 1058 26.88 14.48 -26.34
C VAL A 1058 26.03 14.73 -27.58
N ALA A 1059 24.86 15.36 -27.42
CA ALA A 1059 24.02 15.73 -28.55
C ALA A 1059 24.78 16.64 -29.53
N ALA A 1060 25.47 17.68 -29.05
CA ALA A 1060 26.27 18.55 -29.90
C ALA A 1060 27.39 17.79 -30.64
N ALA A 1061 28.04 16.82 -29.97
CA ALA A 1061 29.10 16.01 -30.55
C ALA A 1061 28.57 15.10 -31.66
N ILE A 1062 27.42 14.45 -31.45
CA ILE A 1062 26.75 13.60 -32.44
C ILE A 1062 26.30 14.41 -33.67
N HIS A 1063 25.82 15.63 -33.46
CA HIS A 1063 25.37 16.51 -34.57
C HIS A 1063 26.53 17.20 -35.32
N GLY A 1064 27.79 17.03 -34.90
CA GLY A 1064 28.94 17.65 -35.55
C GLY A 1064 28.93 19.19 -35.52
N ARG A 1065 28.27 19.82 -34.54
CA ARG A 1065 28.22 21.29 -34.46
C ARG A 1065 29.56 21.84 -33.98
N LEU A 1066 30.17 22.72 -34.77
CA LEU A 1066 31.26 23.58 -34.32
C LEU A 1066 30.70 24.66 -33.40
N VAL A 1067 31.25 24.76 -32.18
CA VAL A 1067 30.86 25.78 -31.20
C VAL A 1067 32.03 26.76 -31.10
N GLY A 1068 31.78 28.05 -31.28
CA GLY A 1068 32.80 29.10 -31.20
C GLY A 1068 33.11 29.56 -29.76
N TRP A 1069 34.14 30.40 -29.62
CA TRP A 1069 34.53 31.03 -28.36
C TRP A 1069 33.57 32.17 -27.97
N ASP A 1070 32.36 31.82 -27.52
CA ASP A 1070 31.38 32.80 -27.00
C ASP A 1070 31.77 33.24 -25.58
N LYS A 1071 32.17 34.51 -25.42
CA LYS A 1071 32.64 35.06 -24.13
C LYS A 1071 31.51 35.57 -23.22
N LEU A 1072 31.71 35.47 -21.91
CA LEU A 1072 30.74 35.88 -20.87
C LEU A 1072 31.03 37.32 -20.39
N PRO A 1073 30.00 38.16 -20.14
CA PRO A 1073 30.17 39.50 -19.57
C PRO A 1073 30.77 39.44 -18.15
N ARG A 1074 31.69 40.37 -17.84
CA ARG A 1074 32.47 40.44 -16.59
C ARG A 1074 32.10 41.66 -15.74
N GLN A 1075 32.35 41.60 -14.43
CA GLN A 1075 32.03 42.71 -13.50
C GLN A 1075 33.20 43.11 -12.58
N GLY A 1076 34.29 42.33 -12.57
CA GLY A 1076 35.47 42.57 -11.74
C GLY A 1076 35.35 42.03 -10.30
N LEU A 1077 36.52 41.78 -9.69
CA LEU A 1077 36.64 41.35 -8.30
C LEU A 1077 36.80 42.60 -7.41
N GLY A 1078 35.73 43.09 -6.77
CA GLY A 1078 35.80 44.30 -5.91
C GLY A 1078 37.01 44.30 -4.94
N GLY A 1079 37.56 45.49 -4.65
CA GLY A 1079 38.87 45.72 -3.99
C GLY A 1079 39.03 45.24 -2.55
N GLU A 1080 38.90 43.93 -2.30
CA GLU A 1080 39.34 43.29 -1.06
C GLU A 1080 40.85 43.00 -1.14
N SER A 1081 41.61 43.56 -0.20
CA SER A 1081 43.06 43.39 -0.07
C SER A 1081 43.44 41.93 0.16
N VAL A 1082 44.63 41.56 -0.33
CA VAL A 1082 45.22 40.22 -0.17
C VAL A 1082 45.72 40.05 1.27
N GLU A 1083 44.84 39.75 2.22
CA GLU A 1083 45.25 39.23 3.52
C GLU A 1083 45.12 37.70 3.55
N ARG A 1084 46.26 37.00 3.50
CA ARG A 1084 46.38 35.68 4.12
C ARG A 1084 46.58 35.92 5.62
N SER A 1085 45.70 35.36 6.45
CA SER A 1085 46.03 35.05 7.83
C SER A 1085 47.24 34.12 7.85
N VAL A 1086 48.37 34.66 8.32
CA VAL A 1086 49.63 33.92 8.50
C VAL A 1086 49.38 32.75 9.46
N PRO A 1087 49.74 31.50 9.12
CA PRO A 1087 49.72 30.41 10.08
C PRO A 1087 50.69 30.71 11.21
N HIS A 1088 50.18 30.75 12.42
CA HIS A 1088 50.93 30.97 13.66
C HIS A 1088 51.80 29.74 13.97
N ARG A 1089 52.90 29.54 13.22
CA ARG A 1089 53.96 28.55 13.50
C ARG A 1089 55.16 28.79 12.58
N LEU A 1090 55.93 29.82 12.87
CA LEU A 1090 57.35 30.00 12.52
C LEU A 1090 57.83 31.27 13.23
N GLN A 1091 57.78 31.26 14.56
CA GLN A 1091 58.69 32.11 15.33
C GLN A 1091 60.05 31.41 15.33
N LEU A 1092 61.02 32.08 14.72
CA LEU A 1092 62.43 31.75 14.78
C LEU A 1092 62.84 31.58 16.26
N LYS A 1093 63.36 30.40 16.59
CA LYS A 1093 64.21 30.21 17.78
C LYS A 1093 65.41 31.15 17.62
N LYS A 1094 65.43 32.24 18.40
CA LYS A 1094 66.71 32.85 18.80
C LYS A 1094 67.40 31.84 19.73
N SER A 1095 68.60 31.41 19.34
CA SER A 1095 69.57 30.79 20.25
C SER A 1095 70.47 31.92 20.82
N PRO A 1096 71.15 31.68 21.95
CA PRO A 1096 71.21 32.55 23.13
C PRO A 1096 71.77 33.94 22.92
#